data_AF-A0A0U5NQQ8-F1
#
_entry.id   AF-A0A0U5NQQ8-F1
#
_cell.length_a   1.000
_cell.length_b   1.000
_cell.length_c   1.000
_cell.angle_alpha   90.00
_cell.angle_beta   90.00
_cell.angle_gamma   90.00
#
_symmetry.space_group_name_H-M   'P 1'
#
loop_
_entity.id
_entity.type
_entity.pdbx_description
1 polymer ?
#
loop_
_entity_poly.entity_id
_entity_poly.type
_entity_poly.pdbx_seq_one_letter_code
_entity_poly.pdbx_strand_id
1 'polypeptide(L)'
;MKANKRNIWIVLCIIAVFVYVAIFGLGSGFKGAVDMRFGIDIRGGVEAIFEPEGVDKVPSAKDLESARIVMENRLDSQNIVDREVTVDKEHGNIIVRFPWKSDEKDFNPENAIAELGETAKLTFRDPEGKVLVEGKNVSSSDVQKDQQTGEYVVALKFDKTGAKDFAKATSELVGKPIGIYMDEEQISNPVVQQAIEGGEAVINGMGSQEEAKALSEKINAGALPFSLKTTNYNTISPTLGSGALRAMLMAAAVAFTVVCLFMILYYRLPGLIACLAMVFQMCMQILALSVPQYTLTLPGIAGLILSLGMAVDANVIINERIGEELNKGSSLKTAVRMGYKNAFSSILDGNVTTAVVAVILMIFGSGTMLSFGYTLLTGVIINLLAGVWLSRIMLSSAVLYPLFQKPKLFYVKKERKVIDFLGKRKAIFLFTAAVLIAGSIISGVRGVTLDTQFTGGVILKYTCEGTPDIEKAADAAEDVLKRPVSAQLTNDFVSGQNKLVLNLGGKQGLSPDDQTKVLETLNKIQPDQKYESSETYAVEPYIGARALKNSGIAIVLAAVFIVIYIAIRFSTLSGLSAGVSGVVALIHDVFIVFLVFGVCKIPINDAFVSVVLTIIGYSINDTIVLYDRIREHMQKHSKEGLVPLVNRSITETLARSINTALSTIFCVAVILAFGLAYNIDSIIVFALPMLAGMISGFYSTICIAGAVWVTWKERKSKTKSIKQKR
;
A
#
# COMPACT_ATOMS: atom_id res chain seq x y z
N MET A 1 7.20 -27.68 17.57
CA MET A 1 6.63 -28.23 18.83
C MET A 1 5.92 -29.56 18.56
N LYS A 2 6.12 -30.59 19.39
CA LYS A 2 5.23 -31.76 19.39
C LYS A 2 3.84 -31.29 19.85
N ALA A 3 2.78 -31.67 19.13
CA ALA A 3 1.43 -31.25 19.48
C ALA A 3 1.03 -31.84 20.85
N ASN A 4 0.72 -30.97 21.81
CA ASN A 4 0.21 -31.33 23.13
C ASN A 4 -1.18 -30.71 23.30
N LYS A 5 -2.09 -31.41 23.99
CA LYS A 5 -3.44 -30.96 24.33
C LYS A 5 -3.47 -29.58 25.00
N ARG A 6 -2.43 -29.20 25.74
CA ARG A 6 -2.31 -27.90 26.41
C ARG A 6 -2.06 -26.73 25.44
N ASN A 7 -1.51 -26.99 24.26
CA ASN A 7 -1.09 -25.93 23.33
C ASN A 7 -2.26 -25.05 22.87
N ILE A 8 -3.45 -25.63 22.67
CA ILE A 8 -4.63 -24.85 22.25
C ILE A 8 -5.04 -23.81 23.30
N TRP A 9 -4.99 -24.16 24.59
CA TRP A 9 -5.33 -23.25 25.68
C TRP A 9 -4.28 -22.16 25.85
N ILE A 10 -2.99 -22.53 25.77
CA ILE A 10 -1.89 -21.56 25.78
C ILE A 10 -2.05 -20.55 24.64
N VAL A 11 -2.36 -21.03 23.43
CA VAL A 11 -2.59 -20.16 22.27
C VAL A 11 -3.79 -19.25 22.49
N LEU A 12 -4.91 -19.75 23.02
CA LEU A 12 -6.07 -18.89 23.32
C LEU A 12 -5.74 -17.78 24.32
N CYS A 13 -4.95 -18.08 25.35
CA CYS A 13 -4.45 -17.05 26.28
C CYS A 13 -3.54 -16.04 25.57
N ILE A 14 -2.64 -16.50 24.69
CA ILE A 14 -1.79 -15.60 23.88
C ILE A 14 -2.66 -14.69 23.02
N ILE A 15 -3.69 -15.22 22.35
CA ILE A 15 -4.60 -14.41 21.54
C ILE A 15 -5.27 -13.33 22.41
N ALA A 16 -5.78 -13.69 23.58
CA ALA A 16 -6.42 -12.73 24.48
C ALA A 16 -5.46 -11.61 24.93
N VAL A 17 -4.19 -11.95 25.23
CA VAL A 17 -3.15 -10.97 25.55
C VAL A 17 -2.89 -10.05 24.35
N PHE A 18 -2.71 -10.61 23.15
CA PHE A 18 -2.46 -9.80 21.95
C PHE A 18 -3.64 -8.91 21.57
N VAL A 19 -4.88 -9.35 21.81
CA VAL A 19 -6.07 -8.51 21.64
C VAL A 19 -6.01 -7.32 22.60
N TYR A 20 -5.70 -7.57 23.88
CA TYR A 20 -5.57 -6.50 24.87
C TYR A 20 -4.47 -5.49 24.48
N VAL A 21 -3.28 -5.99 24.13
CA VAL A 21 -2.12 -5.15 23.75
C VAL A 21 -2.38 -4.40 22.44
N ALA A 22 -3.02 -5.02 21.44
CA ALA A 22 -3.34 -4.36 20.19
C ALA A 22 -4.34 -3.22 20.37
N ILE A 23 -5.26 -3.31 21.33
CA ILE A 23 -6.24 -2.25 21.60
C ILE A 23 -5.65 -1.15 22.48
N PHE A 24 -5.11 -1.52 23.65
CA PHE A 24 -4.74 -0.58 24.71
C PHE A 24 -3.25 -0.25 24.78
N GLY A 25 -2.39 -1.00 24.08
CA GLY A 25 -0.95 -0.85 24.18
C GLY A 25 -0.36 -1.35 25.51
N LEU A 26 0.95 -1.12 25.69
CA LEU A 26 1.72 -1.38 26.92
C LEU A 26 2.71 -0.22 27.16
N GLY A 27 2.23 0.87 27.74
CA GLY A 27 3.04 2.05 28.05
C GLY A 27 3.51 2.82 26.80
N SER A 28 4.47 3.74 26.97
CA SER A 28 4.94 4.64 25.90
C SER A 28 5.63 3.95 24.73
N GLY A 29 6.25 2.79 24.97
CA GLY A 29 6.99 2.03 23.94
C GLY A 29 6.13 1.11 23.06
N PHE A 30 4.92 0.74 23.50
CA PHE A 30 4.01 -0.13 22.76
C PHE A 30 2.65 0.55 22.62
N LYS A 31 2.54 1.45 21.65
CA LYS A 31 1.31 2.17 21.32
C LYS A 31 0.25 1.21 20.75
N GLY A 32 -0.98 1.27 21.26
CA GLY A 32 -2.11 0.45 20.80
C GLY A 32 -2.87 1.08 19.63
N ALA A 33 -4.00 0.49 19.25
CA ALA A 33 -4.89 1.00 18.20
C ALA A 33 -5.39 2.43 18.47
N VAL A 34 -5.57 2.78 19.75
CA VAL A 34 -6.05 4.11 20.18
C VAL A 34 -4.99 5.19 19.93
N ASP A 35 -3.71 4.83 20.01
CA ASP A 35 -2.57 5.73 19.85
C ASP A 35 -1.99 5.67 18.42
N MET A 36 -2.73 5.11 17.47
CA MET A 36 -2.29 5.00 16.08
C MET A 36 -2.23 6.36 15.39
N ARG A 37 -1.32 6.45 14.42
CA ARG A 37 -1.22 7.59 13.53
C ARG A 37 -2.14 7.45 12.35
N PHE A 38 -2.98 8.47 12.17
CA PHE A 38 -3.97 8.54 11.12
C PHE A 38 -3.54 9.54 10.05
N GLY A 39 -3.89 9.24 8.81
CA GLY A 39 -3.59 10.07 7.64
C GLY A 39 -4.39 11.36 7.58
N ILE A 40 -4.04 12.20 6.60
CA ILE A 40 -4.69 13.50 6.34
C ILE A 40 -6.18 13.29 6.07
N ASP A 41 -6.53 12.18 5.41
CA ASP A 41 -7.88 11.79 5.05
C ASP A 41 -8.77 11.38 6.24
N ILE A 42 -8.18 11.11 7.41
CA ILE A 42 -8.90 10.72 8.62
C ILE A 42 -8.85 11.81 9.69
N ARG A 43 -7.66 12.33 9.98
CA ARG A 43 -7.44 13.28 11.09
C ARG A 43 -7.31 14.73 10.64
N GLY A 44 -7.38 15.01 9.34
CA GLY A 44 -7.01 16.33 8.84
C GLY A 44 -5.49 16.55 8.94
N GLY A 45 -5.08 17.76 8.61
CA GLY A 45 -3.70 18.04 8.26
C GLY A 45 -3.35 19.51 8.32
N VAL A 46 -2.11 19.80 7.99
CA VAL A 46 -1.65 21.15 7.69
C VAL A 46 -1.15 21.14 6.25
N GLU A 47 -1.49 22.19 5.54
CA GLU A 47 -0.89 22.55 4.26
C GLU A 47 -0.11 23.84 4.46
N ALA A 48 1.20 23.82 4.21
CA ALA A 48 2.08 24.96 4.39
C ALA A 48 2.78 25.30 3.07
N ILE A 49 2.84 26.58 2.74
CA ILE A 49 3.57 27.10 1.58
C ILE A 49 4.87 27.70 2.08
N PHE A 50 5.98 27.14 1.63
CA PHE A 50 7.33 27.54 1.94
C PHE A 50 7.93 28.33 0.79
N GLU A 51 8.48 29.51 1.09
CA GLU A 51 9.16 30.36 0.12
C GLU A 51 10.65 30.46 0.46
N PRO A 52 11.52 30.58 -0.55
CA PRO A 52 12.96 30.77 -0.34
C PRO A 52 13.22 32.07 0.43
N GLU A 53 13.91 31.95 1.55
CA GLU A 53 14.31 33.09 2.37
C GLU A 53 15.78 33.47 2.09
N GLY A 54 16.04 34.76 1.87
CA GLY A 54 17.40 35.28 1.68
C GLY A 54 17.99 35.03 0.28
N VAL A 55 17.16 34.76 -0.73
CA VAL A 55 17.60 34.55 -2.12
C VAL A 55 16.99 35.63 -3.03
N ASP A 56 17.83 36.43 -3.71
CA ASP A 56 17.39 37.52 -4.60
C ASP A 56 16.78 37.04 -5.93
N LYS A 57 16.83 35.73 -6.21
CA LYS A 57 16.34 35.10 -7.43
C LYS A 57 15.57 33.84 -7.11
N VAL A 58 14.54 33.56 -7.91
CA VAL A 58 13.82 32.27 -7.90
C VAL A 58 14.85 31.14 -8.01
N PRO A 59 14.92 30.23 -7.01
CA PRO A 59 15.89 29.15 -7.02
C PRO A 59 15.75 28.25 -8.24
N SER A 60 16.82 27.57 -8.62
CA SER A 60 16.76 26.68 -9.78
C SER A 60 15.81 25.51 -9.52
N ALA A 61 15.18 24.98 -10.57
CA ALA A 61 14.31 23.80 -10.47
C ALA A 61 15.02 22.59 -9.83
N LYS A 62 16.35 22.51 -9.94
CA LYS A 62 17.16 21.46 -9.31
C LYS A 62 17.30 21.67 -7.80
N ASP A 63 17.46 22.92 -7.37
CA ASP A 63 17.60 23.25 -5.95
C ASP A 63 16.26 23.10 -5.23
N LEU A 64 15.16 23.53 -5.87
CA LEU A 64 13.80 23.28 -5.36
C LEU A 64 13.49 21.78 -5.23
N GLU A 65 13.90 20.98 -6.21
CA GLU A 65 13.73 19.52 -6.14
C GLU A 65 14.59 18.89 -5.02
N SER A 66 15.79 19.44 -4.78
CA SER A 66 16.65 19.00 -3.70
C SER A 66 16.04 19.34 -2.34
N ALA A 67 15.50 20.55 -2.19
CA ALA A 67 14.76 20.98 -1.00
C ALA A 67 13.53 20.09 -0.75
N ARG A 68 12.75 19.78 -1.81
CA ARG A 68 11.61 18.85 -1.75
C ARG A 68 12.00 17.48 -1.21
N ILE A 69 13.09 16.90 -1.70
CA ILE A 69 13.60 15.59 -1.24
C ILE A 69 14.01 15.64 0.24
N VAL A 70 14.68 16.71 0.66
CA VAL A 70 15.07 16.89 2.07
C VAL A 70 13.83 17.00 2.96
N MET A 71 12.82 17.78 2.56
CA MET A 71 11.56 17.88 3.30
C MET A 71 10.82 16.54 3.38
N GLU A 72 10.78 15.77 2.29
CA GLU A 72 10.25 14.40 2.31
C GLU A 72 11.00 13.52 3.31
N ASN A 73 12.34 13.55 3.29
CA ASN A 73 13.16 12.76 4.19
C ASN A 73 12.98 13.17 5.67
N ARG A 74 12.77 14.46 5.97
CA ARG A 74 12.46 14.95 7.32
C ARG A 74 11.11 14.43 7.81
N LEU A 75 10.10 14.47 6.94
CA LEU A 75 8.78 13.93 7.25
C LEU A 75 8.86 12.40 7.41
N ASP A 76 9.63 11.71 6.58
CA ASP A 76 9.84 10.26 6.67
C ASP A 76 10.57 9.82 7.93
N SER A 77 11.61 10.53 8.35
CA SER A 77 12.36 10.21 9.57
C SER A 77 11.46 10.29 10.80
N GLN A 78 10.47 11.20 10.77
CA GLN A 78 9.42 11.32 11.78
C GLN A 78 8.22 10.36 11.56
N ASN A 79 8.34 9.37 10.67
CA ASN A 79 7.27 8.43 10.27
C ASN A 79 5.99 9.10 9.75
N ILE A 80 6.09 10.33 9.24
CA ILE A 80 4.99 11.06 8.60
C ILE A 80 4.89 10.63 7.15
N VAL A 81 4.60 9.36 6.87
CA VAL A 81 4.68 8.86 5.48
C VAL A 81 3.48 9.27 4.60
N ASP A 82 2.38 9.70 5.18
CA ASP A 82 1.23 10.25 4.43
C ASP A 82 1.44 11.74 4.17
N ARG A 83 2.46 12.07 3.37
CA ARG A 83 2.76 13.46 3.01
C ARG A 83 2.68 13.68 1.51
N GLU A 84 2.38 14.92 1.13
CA GLU A 84 2.52 15.40 -0.23
C GLU A 84 3.44 16.63 -0.20
N VAL A 85 4.58 16.54 -0.88
CA VAL A 85 5.54 17.64 -0.99
C VAL A 85 5.62 18.03 -2.45
N THR A 86 5.11 19.22 -2.73
CA THR A 86 4.93 19.78 -4.07
C THR A 86 5.86 20.96 -4.24
N VAL A 87 6.62 21.01 -5.34
CA VAL A 87 7.37 22.21 -5.71
C VAL A 87 6.48 23.04 -6.62
N ASP A 88 6.45 24.36 -6.44
CA ASP A 88 5.98 25.35 -7.40
C ASP A 88 7.21 25.99 -8.09
N LYS A 89 7.46 25.62 -9.35
CA LYS A 89 8.63 26.09 -10.11
C LYS A 89 8.44 27.48 -10.70
N GLU A 90 7.19 27.92 -10.88
CA GLU A 90 6.90 29.24 -11.45
C GLU A 90 7.10 30.33 -10.39
N HIS A 91 6.66 30.08 -9.16
CA HIS A 91 6.80 31.01 -8.04
C HIS A 91 8.03 30.73 -7.16
N GLY A 92 8.64 29.54 -7.29
CA GLY A 92 9.81 29.15 -6.50
C GLY A 92 9.47 28.62 -5.11
N ASN A 93 8.22 28.25 -4.86
CA ASN A 93 7.73 27.86 -3.54
C ASN A 93 7.66 26.33 -3.40
N ILE A 94 7.50 25.83 -2.17
CA ILE A 94 7.29 24.41 -1.87
C ILE A 94 6.05 24.29 -0.99
N ILE A 95 5.05 23.56 -1.48
CA ILE A 95 3.81 23.28 -0.78
C ILE A 95 3.94 21.92 -0.10
N VAL A 96 3.75 21.88 1.21
CA VAL A 96 3.90 20.68 2.03
C VAL A 96 2.59 20.38 2.74
N ARG A 97 2.07 19.17 2.55
CA ARG A 97 0.85 18.67 3.19
C ARG A 97 1.19 17.46 4.04
N PHE A 98 0.77 17.48 5.31
CA PHE A 98 1.03 16.38 6.23
C PHE A 98 -0.04 16.29 7.33
N PRO A 99 -0.27 15.09 7.90
CA PRO A 99 -1.29 14.86 8.92
C PRO A 99 -0.89 15.45 10.26
N TRP A 100 -1.89 15.80 11.07
CA TRP A 100 -1.68 16.12 12.48
C TRP A 100 -1.06 14.92 13.23
N LYS A 101 -0.15 15.19 14.16
CA LYS A 101 0.40 14.14 15.06
C LYS A 101 -0.69 13.58 15.98
N SER A 102 -0.58 12.30 16.32
CA SER A 102 -1.62 11.55 17.04
C SER A 102 -1.71 11.91 18.52
N ASP A 103 -0.56 12.27 19.10
CA ASP A 103 -0.26 12.42 20.53
C ASP A 103 -0.26 13.87 21.03
N GLU A 104 -0.34 14.85 20.13
CA GLU A 104 -0.43 16.26 20.51
C GLU A 104 -1.88 16.66 20.77
N LYS A 105 -2.18 17.00 22.04
CA LYS A 105 -3.42 17.68 22.42
C LYS A 105 -3.37 19.18 22.12
N ASP A 106 -2.16 19.73 22.04
CA ASP A 106 -1.84 21.14 21.82
C ASP A 106 -0.82 21.27 20.66
N PHE A 107 -1.17 20.78 19.47
CA PHE A 107 -0.27 20.94 18.32
C PHE A 107 -0.11 22.42 18.00
N ASN A 108 1.11 22.94 18.07
CA ASN A 108 1.46 24.21 17.47
C ASN A 108 1.98 23.94 16.04
N PRO A 109 1.12 23.98 15.01
CA PRO A 109 1.52 23.74 13.64
C PRO A 109 2.67 24.66 13.21
N GLU A 110 2.76 25.86 13.79
CA GLU A 110 3.81 26.83 13.48
C GLU A 110 5.21 26.30 13.83
N ASN A 111 5.37 25.57 14.93
CA ASN A 111 6.67 25.03 15.33
C ASN A 111 7.13 23.89 14.40
N ALA A 112 6.23 22.97 14.06
CA ALA A 112 6.55 21.86 13.16
C ALA A 112 6.80 22.37 11.73
N ILE A 113 6.05 23.38 11.30
CA ILE A 113 6.25 24.07 10.03
C ILE A 113 7.62 24.78 10.01
N ALA A 114 7.95 25.52 11.07
CA ALA A 114 9.21 26.25 11.18
C ALA A 114 10.42 25.29 11.09
N GLU A 115 10.37 24.18 11.84
CA GLU A 115 11.43 23.15 11.82
C GLU A 115 11.64 22.54 10.43
N LEU A 116 10.57 22.36 9.65
CA LEU A 116 10.66 21.86 8.28
C LEU A 116 11.36 22.86 7.33
N GLY A 117 11.24 24.17 7.59
CA GLY A 117 11.84 25.23 6.78
C GLY A 117 13.30 25.55 7.09
N GLU A 118 13.81 25.10 8.24
CA GLU A 118 15.20 25.35 8.67
C GLU A 118 16.23 24.70 7.73
N THR A 119 17.37 25.35 7.53
CA THR A 119 18.40 24.80 6.63
C THR A 119 19.00 23.51 7.19
N ALA A 120 19.20 23.41 8.51
CA ALA A 120 19.81 22.26 9.20
C ALA A 120 21.16 21.86 8.60
N LYS A 121 22.01 22.87 8.34
CA LYS A 121 23.34 22.70 7.78
C LYS A 121 24.33 22.25 8.85
N LEU A 122 24.56 20.95 8.95
CA LEU A 122 25.62 20.41 9.81
C LEU A 122 27.01 20.81 9.28
N THR A 123 27.84 21.44 10.11
CA THR A 123 29.23 21.81 9.77
C THR A 123 30.19 21.47 10.90
N PHE A 124 31.38 20.99 10.51
CA PHE A 124 32.52 20.78 11.42
C PHE A 124 33.50 21.93 11.19
N ARG A 125 33.77 22.72 12.22
CA ARG A 125 34.57 23.95 12.14
C ARG A 125 35.83 23.85 13.00
N ASP A 126 36.93 24.47 12.56
CA ASP A 126 38.12 24.67 13.39
C ASP A 126 37.90 25.77 14.45
N PRO A 127 38.83 25.98 15.41
CA PRO A 127 38.72 27.04 16.41
C PRO A 127 38.60 28.45 15.82
N GLU A 128 39.09 28.65 14.60
CA GLU A 128 39.01 29.89 13.85
C GLU A 128 37.70 30.05 13.05
N GLY A 129 36.80 29.06 13.10
CA GLY A 129 35.47 29.09 12.48
C GLY A 129 35.43 28.63 11.02
N LYS A 130 36.52 28.10 10.46
CA LYS A 130 36.59 27.61 9.08
C LYS A 130 35.93 26.23 8.98
N VAL A 131 35.02 26.06 8.01
CA VAL A 131 34.35 24.78 7.73
C VAL A 131 35.35 23.78 7.13
N LEU A 132 35.50 22.64 7.79
CA LEU A 132 36.41 21.55 7.41
C LEU A 132 35.65 20.42 6.70
N VAL A 133 34.48 20.05 7.23
CA VAL A 133 33.60 18.99 6.71
C VAL A 133 32.16 19.45 6.82
N GLU A 134 31.31 19.09 5.85
CA GLU A 134 29.89 19.40 5.83
C GLU A 134 29.03 18.13 5.99
N GLY A 135 27.80 18.31 6.51
CA GLY A 135 26.84 17.22 6.71
C GLY A 135 26.47 16.45 5.45
N LYS A 136 26.62 17.05 4.26
CA LYS A 136 26.43 16.35 2.97
C LYS A 136 27.34 15.12 2.79
N ASN A 137 28.43 15.06 3.56
CA ASN A 137 29.39 13.97 3.54
C ASN A 137 29.13 12.91 4.63
N VAL A 138 28.06 13.08 5.43
CA VAL A 138 27.57 12.07 6.36
C VAL A 138 26.64 11.13 5.61
N SER A 139 26.98 9.84 5.62
CA SER A 139 26.22 8.77 4.97
C SER A 139 25.11 8.19 5.84
N SER A 140 25.31 8.14 7.16
CA SER A 140 24.30 7.73 8.14
C SER A 140 24.59 8.30 9.52
N SER A 141 23.53 8.48 10.31
CA SER A 141 23.56 8.88 11.71
C SER A 141 22.66 7.93 12.53
N ASP A 142 23.16 7.42 13.65
CA ASP A 142 22.44 6.49 14.52
C ASP A 142 22.60 6.85 16.00
N VAL A 143 21.55 6.66 16.80
CA VAL A 143 21.65 6.78 18.25
C VAL A 143 22.29 5.53 18.82
N GLN A 144 23.38 5.70 19.57
CA GLN A 144 24.03 4.63 20.29
C GLN A 144 24.05 4.94 21.78
N LYS A 145 24.19 3.88 22.59
CA LYS A 145 24.47 4.02 24.00
C LYS A 145 25.96 3.74 24.20
N ASP A 146 26.69 4.74 24.70
CA ASP A 146 28.10 4.57 24.97
C ASP A 146 28.30 3.46 26.02
N GLN A 147 29.19 2.51 25.73
CA GLN A 147 29.38 1.32 26.57
C GLN A 147 30.14 1.63 27.87
N GLN A 148 30.86 2.76 27.93
CA GLN A 148 31.69 3.16 29.06
C GLN A 148 30.95 4.12 29.98
N THR A 149 30.27 5.13 29.42
CA THR A 149 29.58 6.17 30.20
C THR A 149 28.10 5.84 30.42
N GLY A 150 27.51 5.01 29.56
CA GLY A 150 26.07 4.74 29.57
C GLY A 150 25.21 5.89 29.04
N GLU A 151 25.83 6.96 28.54
CA GLU A 151 25.14 8.10 27.93
C GLU A 151 24.68 7.78 26.51
N TYR A 152 23.65 8.50 26.06
CA TYR A 152 23.20 8.43 24.67
C TYR A 152 24.04 9.36 23.81
N VAL A 153 24.48 8.85 22.66
CA VAL A 153 25.39 9.55 21.75
C VAL A 153 24.90 9.40 20.30
N VAL A 154 25.26 10.35 19.45
CA VAL A 154 24.92 10.30 18.02
C VAL A 154 26.15 9.85 17.24
N ALA A 155 26.10 8.62 16.74
CA ALA A 155 27.16 8.04 15.92
C ALA A 155 26.97 8.43 14.45
N LEU A 156 28.02 8.94 13.82
CA LEU A 156 28.06 9.38 12.44
C LEU A 156 28.97 8.48 11.62
N LYS A 157 28.55 8.18 10.40
CA LYS A 157 29.36 7.49 9.41
C LYS A 157 29.53 8.35 8.17
N PHE A 158 30.77 8.65 7.79
CA PHE A 158 31.06 9.46 6.62
C PHE A 158 31.12 8.63 5.32
N ASP A 159 30.84 9.28 4.19
CA ASP A 159 31.16 8.74 2.88
C ASP A 159 32.68 8.70 2.62
N LYS A 160 33.12 8.13 1.50
CA LYS A 160 34.56 8.01 1.19
C LYS A 160 35.30 9.36 1.13
N THR A 161 34.63 10.41 0.71
CA THR A 161 35.19 11.77 0.61
C THR A 161 35.25 12.41 1.99
N GLY A 162 34.14 12.35 2.73
CA GLY A 162 34.01 12.83 4.10
C GLY A 162 34.98 12.15 5.06
N ALA A 163 35.16 10.83 4.96
CA ALA A 163 36.11 10.10 5.80
C ALA A 163 37.54 10.61 5.59
N LYS A 164 37.92 10.92 4.35
CA LYS A 164 39.25 11.46 4.03
C LYS A 164 39.42 12.88 4.52
N ASP A 165 38.42 13.73 4.31
CA ASP A 165 38.46 15.14 4.72
C ASP A 165 38.42 15.26 6.25
N PHE A 166 37.63 14.42 6.92
CA PHE A 166 37.55 14.34 8.38
C PHE A 166 38.84 13.76 9.00
N ALA A 167 39.45 12.75 8.39
CA ALA A 167 40.76 12.24 8.82
C ALA A 167 41.85 13.31 8.74
N LYS A 168 41.85 14.10 7.65
CA LYS A 168 42.77 15.22 7.50
C LYS A 168 42.52 16.30 8.56
N ALA A 169 41.26 16.71 8.74
CA ALA A 169 40.87 17.71 9.72
C ALA A 169 41.26 17.31 11.16
N THR A 170 40.99 16.05 11.54
CA THR A 170 41.34 15.54 12.88
C THR A 170 42.84 15.37 13.07
N SER A 171 43.59 15.05 12.01
CA SER A 171 45.07 15.00 12.07
C SER A 171 45.69 16.38 12.32
N GLU A 172 45.12 17.44 11.72
CA GLU A 172 45.60 18.82 11.87
C GLU A 172 45.18 19.46 13.20
N LEU A 173 44.12 18.95 13.82
CA LEU A 173 43.52 19.48 15.06
C LEU A 173 43.80 18.64 16.32
N VAL A 174 44.76 17.71 16.31
CA VAL A 174 45.11 16.93 17.52
C VAL A 174 45.45 17.86 18.69
N GLY A 175 44.77 17.69 19.82
CA GLY A 175 44.88 18.53 21.01
C GLY A 175 44.09 19.85 20.95
N LYS A 176 43.37 20.12 19.86
CA LYS A 176 42.52 21.30 19.66
C LYS A 176 41.03 20.91 19.58
N PRO A 177 40.11 21.85 19.88
CA PRO A 177 38.68 21.59 19.72
C PRO A 177 38.27 21.59 18.25
N ILE A 178 37.32 20.72 17.91
CA ILE A 178 36.60 20.72 16.63
C ILE A 178 35.13 21.02 16.92
N GLY A 179 34.64 22.18 16.49
CA GLY A 179 33.28 22.61 16.77
C GLY A 179 32.28 21.95 15.81
N ILE A 180 31.20 21.40 16.35
CA ILE A 180 30.11 20.79 15.59
C ILE A 180 28.91 21.73 15.69
N TYR A 181 28.49 22.27 14.55
CA TYR A 181 27.43 23.25 14.45
C TYR A 181 26.29 22.73 13.59
N MET A 182 25.05 23.03 14.01
CA MET A 182 23.86 22.93 13.18
C MET A 182 23.46 24.35 12.80
N ASP A 183 23.57 24.69 11.52
CA ASP A 183 23.53 26.08 11.06
C ASP A 183 24.58 26.92 11.83
N GLU A 184 24.18 27.88 12.66
CA GLU A 184 25.05 28.67 13.53
C GLU A 184 24.98 28.27 15.02
N GLU A 185 24.13 27.31 15.38
CA GLU A 185 24.02 26.82 16.75
C GLU A 185 25.08 25.76 17.03
N GLN A 186 25.86 25.96 18.09
CA GLN A 186 26.91 25.02 18.50
C GLN A 186 26.29 23.83 19.24
N ILE A 187 26.31 22.65 18.61
CA ILE A 187 25.81 21.40 19.20
C ILE A 187 26.83 20.79 20.17
N SER A 188 28.09 20.76 19.76
CA SER A 188 29.17 20.17 20.57
C SER A 188 30.52 20.78 20.20
N ASN A 189 31.47 20.76 21.13
CA ASN A 189 32.83 21.26 20.89
C ASN A 189 33.90 20.32 21.51
N PRO A 190 33.99 19.07 21.03
CA PRO A 190 34.94 18.10 21.55
C PRO A 190 36.38 18.44 21.20
N VAL A 191 37.32 18.00 22.05
CA VAL A 191 38.76 18.07 21.78
C VAL A 191 39.19 16.82 21.02
N VAL A 192 39.89 17.01 19.89
CA VAL A 192 40.41 15.90 19.10
C VAL A 192 41.59 15.26 19.82
N GLN A 193 41.44 14.01 20.27
CA GLN A 193 42.50 13.29 20.99
C GLN A 193 43.50 12.62 20.04
N GLN A 194 43.02 12.14 18.90
CA GLN A 194 43.80 11.45 17.88
C GLN A 194 43.13 11.60 16.50
N ALA A 195 43.90 11.37 15.44
CA ALA A 195 43.37 11.36 14.08
C ALA A 195 42.34 10.23 13.89
N ILE A 196 41.22 10.55 13.26
CA ILE A 196 40.11 9.61 13.01
C ILE A 196 40.13 9.20 11.55
N GLU A 197 40.84 8.11 11.25
CA GLU A 197 40.96 7.58 9.88
C GLU A 197 39.83 6.60 9.50
N GLY A 198 39.07 6.12 10.49
CA GLY A 198 38.03 5.10 10.30
C GLY A 198 36.73 5.60 9.64
N GLY A 199 36.58 6.92 9.45
CA GLY A 199 35.36 7.51 8.87
C GLY A 199 34.12 7.40 9.76
N GLU A 200 34.29 7.16 11.06
CA GLU A 200 33.22 7.09 12.06
C GLU A 200 33.51 8.11 13.17
N ALA A 201 32.48 8.86 13.59
CA ALA A 201 32.58 9.86 14.65
C ALA A 201 31.39 9.76 15.60
N VAL A 202 31.52 10.31 16.80
CA VAL A 202 30.45 10.29 17.81
C VAL A 202 30.28 11.68 18.40
N ILE A 203 29.04 12.16 18.46
CA ILE A 203 28.65 13.40 19.14
C ILE A 203 28.14 13.03 20.53
N ASN A 204 28.85 13.50 21.55
CA ASN A 204 28.52 13.30 22.97
C ASN A 204 27.76 14.50 23.54
N GLY A 205 27.23 14.38 24.76
CA GLY A 205 26.60 15.47 25.50
C GLY A 205 25.08 15.60 25.29
N MET A 206 24.41 14.53 24.88
CA MET A 206 22.95 14.51 24.76
C MET A 206 22.32 14.30 26.14
N GLY A 207 21.32 15.11 26.50
CA GLY A 207 20.62 15.02 27.78
C GLY A 207 19.64 13.85 27.88
N SER A 208 19.19 13.30 26.75
CA SER A 208 18.24 12.18 26.69
C SER A 208 18.36 11.36 25.41
N GLN A 209 17.73 10.18 25.38
CA GLN A 209 17.62 9.37 24.17
C GLN A 209 16.80 10.08 23.10
N GLU A 210 15.75 10.80 23.52
CA GLU A 210 14.85 11.56 22.65
C GLU A 210 15.58 12.70 21.95
N GLU A 211 16.44 13.42 22.66
CA GLU A 211 17.27 14.49 22.12
C GLU A 211 18.30 13.95 21.11
N ALA A 212 19.01 12.86 21.47
CA ALA A 212 19.94 12.20 20.56
C ALA A 212 19.23 11.72 19.28
N LYS A 213 18.02 11.20 19.43
CA LYS A 213 17.19 10.72 18.31
C LYS A 213 16.76 11.88 17.39
N ALA A 214 16.29 12.98 17.96
CA ALA A 214 15.90 14.16 17.19
C ALA A 214 17.07 14.72 16.37
N LEU A 215 18.27 14.85 16.99
CA LEU A 215 19.46 15.29 16.29
C LEU A 215 19.87 14.33 15.16
N SER A 216 19.86 13.02 15.43
CA SER A 216 20.20 12.01 14.43
C SER A 216 19.24 11.99 13.24
N GLU A 217 17.94 12.14 13.50
CA GLU A 217 16.91 12.23 12.46
C GLU A 217 17.08 13.50 11.61
N LYS A 218 17.44 14.63 12.24
CA LYS A 218 17.73 15.90 11.55
C LYS A 218 18.95 15.79 10.63
N ILE A 219 20.02 15.13 11.10
CA ILE A 219 21.24 14.88 10.29
C ILE A 219 20.94 13.95 9.11
N ASN A 220 20.22 12.85 9.34
CA ASN A 220 19.88 11.88 8.29
C ASN A 220 19.00 12.49 7.18
N ALA A 221 18.13 13.43 7.54
CA ALA A 221 17.27 14.07 6.56
C ALA A 221 18.03 15.01 5.61
N GLY A 222 19.20 15.50 6.02
CA GLY A 222 20.06 16.37 5.24
C GLY A 222 19.72 17.86 5.37
N ALA A 223 20.61 18.68 4.79
CA ALA A 223 20.49 20.14 4.80
C ALA A 223 19.71 20.63 3.58
N LEU A 224 18.86 21.63 3.76
CA LEU A 224 18.25 22.33 2.62
C LEU A 224 19.33 23.11 1.84
N PRO A 225 19.16 23.27 0.53
CA PRO A 225 20.07 24.09 -0.27
C PRO A 225 19.97 25.59 0.05
N PHE A 226 18.86 26.04 0.63
CA PHE A 226 18.59 27.40 1.09
C PHE A 226 17.51 27.38 2.17
N SER A 227 17.43 28.45 2.98
CA SER A 227 16.40 28.57 4.02
C SER A 227 15.02 28.74 3.40
N LEU A 228 14.01 28.16 4.03
CA LEU A 228 12.63 28.27 3.61
C LEU A 228 11.79 28.87 4.73
N LYS A 229 11.00 29.89 4.42
CA LYS A 229 10.07 30.50 5.35
C LYS A 229 8.65 30.27 4.91
N THR A 230 7.77 30.00 5.86
CA THR A 230 6.35 29.82 5.55
C THR A 230 5.66 31.17 5.39
N THR A 231 5.00 31.38 4.25
CA THR A 231 4.19 32.58 4.01
C THR A 231 2.72 32.37 4.32
N ASN A 232 2.22 31.16 4.11
CA ASN A 232 0.84 30.82 4.39
C ASN A 232 0.72 29.36 4.84
N TYR A 233 -0.18 29.09 5.79
CA TYR A 233 -0.54 27.73 6.15
C TYR A 233 -2.06 27.61 6.36
N ASN A 234 -2.63 26.55 5.83
CA ASN A 234 -4.04 26.20 5.96
C ASN A 234 -4.16 24.94 6.81
N THR A 235 -5.15 24.92 7.70
CA THR A 235 -5.51 23.71 8.45
C THR A 235 -6.57 22.94 7.66
N ILE A 236 -6.31 21.67 7.38
CA ILE A 236 -7.27 20.74 6.78
C ILE A 236 -8.10 20.12 7.91
N SER A 237 -9.41 20.32 7.87
CA SER A 237 -10.30 19.94 8.98
C SER A 237 -10.53 18.42 9.09
N PRO A 238 -10.49 17.82 10.30
CA PRO A 238 -10.73 16.38 10.53
C PRO A 238 -12.18 15.91 10.35
N THR A 239 -13.14 16.83 10.24
CA THR A 239 -14.58 16.56 10.36
C THR A 239 -15.07 15.49 9.40
N LEU A 240 -14.61 15.52 8.15
CA LEU A 240 -14.93 14.53 7.11
C LEU A 240 -14.32 13.14 7.42
N GLY A 241 -13.08 13.11 7.90
CA GLY A 241 -12.31 11.89 8.08
C GLY A 241 -12.69 11.06 9.31
N SER A 242 -13.11 11.71 10.41
CA SER A 242 -13.52 11.01 11.64
C SER A 242 -14.78 10.16 11.46
N GLY A 243 -15.74 10.61 10.64
CA GLY A 243 -16.92 9.85 10.25
C GLY A 243 -16.57 8.68 9.34
N ALA A 244 -15.72 8.91 8.34
CA ALA A 244 -15.23 7.88 7.43
C ALA A 244 -14.47 6.76 8.17
N LEU A 245 -13.64 7.10 9.17
CA LEU A 245 -12.98 6.13 10.02
C LEU A 245 -13.98 5.21 10.73
N ARG A 246 -15.02 5.78 11.38
CA ARG A 246 -16.04 4.98 12.07
C ARG A 246 -16.78 4.05 11.10
N ALA A 247 -17.16 4.55 9.93
CA ALA A 247 -17.79 3.74 8.89
C ALA A 247 -16.89 2.58 8.44
N MET A 248 -15.60 2.84 8.22
CA MET A 248 -14.64 1.82 7.80
C MET A 248 -14.33 0.80 8.90
N LEU A 249 -14.31 1.21 10.18
CA LEU A 249 -14.20 0.27 11.31
C LEU A 249 -15.43 -0.64 11.40
N MET A 250 -16.63 -0.11 11.16
CA MET A 250 -17.84 -0.93 11.05
C MET A 250 -17.79 -1.87 9.85
N ALA A 251 -17.31 -1.40 8.70
CA ALA A 251 -17.11 -2.23 7.51
C ALA A 251 -16.13 -3.39 7.81
N ALA A 252 -15.03 -3.13 8.53
CA ALA A 252 -14.07 -4.14 8.96
C ALA A 252 -14.72 -5.20 9.86
N ALA A 253 -15.54 -4.78 10.85
CA ALA A 253 -16.23 -5.70 11.75
C ALA A 253 -17.27 -6.57 11.01
N VAL A 254 -18.02 -5.98 10.08
CA VAL A 254 -18.98 -6.71 9.24
C VAL A 254 -18.26 -7.70 8.32
N ALA A 255 -17.21 -7.25 7.61
CA ALA A 255 -16.40 -8.11 6.74
C ALA A 255 -15.80 -9.29 7.52
N PHE A 256 -15.19 -9.03 8.68
CA PHE A 256 -14.67 -10.07 9.56
C PHE A 256 -15.75 -11.08 9.97
N THR A 257 -16.93 -10.61 10.36
CA THR A 257 -18.04 -11.47 10.78
C THR A 257 -18.53 -12.34 9.63
N VAL A 258 -18.74 -11.76 8.44
CA VAL A 258 -19.19 -12.49 7.25
C VAL A 258 -18.18 -13.57 6.85
N VAL A 259 -16.89 -13.23 6.84
CA VAL A 259 -15.81 -14.17 6.54
C VAL A 259 -15.74 -15.29 7.59
N CYS A 260 -15.88 -14.96 8.88
CA CYS A 260 -15.90 -15.95 9.95
C CYS A 260 -17.08 -16.91 9.83
N LEU A 261 -18.28 -16.38 9.55
CA LEU A 261 -19.47 -17.17 9.31
C LEU A 261 -19.26 -18.11 8.12
N PHE A 262 -18.74 -17.61 7.00
CA PHE A 262 -18.41 -18.43 5.84
C PHE A 262 -17.45 -19.58 6.21
N MET A 263 -16.36 -19.27 6.92
CA MET A 263 -15.36 -20.27 7.31
C MET A 263 -15.92 -21.32 8.26
N ILE A 264 -16.68 -20.91 9.27
CA ILE A 264 -17.29 -21.82 10.25
C ILE A 264 -18.37 -22.68 9.59
N LEU A 265 -19.21 -22.13 8.73
CA LEU A 265 -20.28 -22.89 8.07
C LEU A 265 -19.72 -23.89 7.05
N TYR A 266 -18.73 -23.48 6.25
CA TYR A 266 -18.18 -24.34 5.20
C TYR A 266 -17.15 -25.34 5.72
N TYR A 267 -16.16 -24.86 6.50
CA TYR A 267 -15.03 -25.68 6.97
C TYR A 267 -15.17 -26.14 8.42
N ARG A 268 -16.19 -25.71 9.17
CA ARG A 268 -16.52 -26.20 10.52
C ARG A 268 -15.40 -25.97 11.52
N LEU A 269 -14.89 -27.02 12.18
CA LEU A 269 -13.89 -26.87 13.24
C LEU A 269 -12.57 -26.28 12.71
N PRO A 270 -11.98 -26.77 11.59
CA PRO A 270 -10.87 -26.07 10.94
C PRO A 270 -11.17 -24.61 10.59
N GLY A 271 -12.41 -24.32 10.19
CA GLY A 271 -12.88 -22.95 9.95
C GLY A 271 -12.83 -22.07 11.19
N LEU A 272 -13.37 -22.54 12.32
CA LEU A 272 -13.30 -21.85 13.60
C LEU A 272 -11.86 -21.57 14.04
N ILE A 273 -10.97 -22.55 13.86
CA ILE A 273 -9.54 -22.37 14.20
C ILE A 273 -8.88 -21.34 13.28
N ALA A 274 -9.25 -21.29 12.00
CA ALA A 274 -8.79 -20.26 11.09
C ALA A 274 -9.26 -18.86 11.53
N CYS A 275 -10.50 -18.71 11.99
CA CYS A 275 -11.02 -17.46 12.54
C CYS A 275 -10.23 -16.99 13.77
N LEU A 276 -9.90 -17.90 14.69
CA LEU A 276 -9.10 -17.57 15.87
C LEU A 276 -7.66 -17.16 15.49
N ALA A 277 -7.06 -17.85 14.53
CA ALA A 277 -5.75 -17.46 14.01
C ALA A 277 -5.78 -16.11 13.29
N MET A 278 -6.89 -15.77 12.64
CA MET A 278 -7.09 -14.48 11.98
C MET A 278 -7.20 -13.33 12.98
N VAL A 279 -7.88 -13.54 14.12
CA VAL A 279 -7.90 -12.53 15.21
C VAL A 279 -6.47 -12.21 15.67
N PHE A 280 -5.65 -13.23 15.88
CA PHE A 280 -4.24 -13.05 16.23
C PHE A 280 -3.47 -12.25 15.18
N GLN A 281 -3.65 -12.62 13.91
CA GLN A 281 -3.02 -11.93 12.79
C GLN A 281 -3.45 -10.46 12.71
N MET A 282 -4.74 -10.15 12.90
CA MET A 282 -5.23 -8.76 12.90
C MET A 282 -4.58 -7.96 14.03
N CYS A 283 -4.46 -8.53 15.23
CA CYS A 283 -3.78 -7.88 16.36
C CYS A 283 -2.32 -7.58 16.02
N MET A 284 -1.61 -8.55 15.44
CA MET A 284 -0.23 -8.37 15.00
C MET A 284 -0.11 -7.31 13.89
N GLN A 285 -1.07 -7.23 12.99
CA GLN A 285 -1.05 -6.25 11.89
C GLN A 285 -1.33 -4.83 12.39
N ILE A 286 -2.26 -4.68 13.35
CA ILE A 286 -2.48 -3.42 14.07
C ILE A 286 -1.19 -3.01 14.79
N LEU A 287 -0.55 -3.92 15.53
CA LEU A 287 0.71 -3.63 16.24
C LEU A 287 1.87 -3.31 15.30
N ALA A 288 1.93 -3.94 14.13
CA ALA A 288 2.92 -3.63 13.10
C ALA A 288 2.77 -2.21 12.54
N LEU A 289 1.59 -1.60 12.65
CA LEU A 289 1.35 -0.20 12.28
C LEU A 289 1.52 0.74 13.48
N SER A 290 0.94 0.36 14.64
CA SER A 290 0.85 1.21 15.81
C SER A 290 2.18 1.38 16.53
N VAL A 291 3.00 0.32 16.67
CA VAL A 291 4.29 0.40 17.36
C VAL A 291 5.28 1.32 16.64
N PRO A 292 5.54 1.15 15.32
CA PRO A 292 6.40 2.09 14.59
C PRO A 292 5.74 3.43 14.25
N GLN A 293 4.45 3.62 14.59
CA GLN A 293 3.67 4.82 14.27
C GLN A 293 3.60 5.12 12.76
N TYR A 294 3.51 4.07 11.94
CA TYR A 294 3.21 4.22 10.52
C TYR A 294 1.82 4.83 10.34
N THR A 295 1.71 5.79 9.42
CA THR A 295 0.46 6.50 9.18
C THR A 295 -0.55 5.61 8.45
N LEU A 296 -1.75 5.49 9.02
CA LEU A 296 -2.87 4.72 8.48
C LEU A 296 -3.88 5.64 7.80
N THR A 297 -4.06 5.47 6.49
CA THR A 297 -5.05 6.20 5.66
C THR A 297 -6.33 5.37 5.46
N LEU A 298 -7.39 5.95 4.90
CA LEU A 298 -8.61 5.23 4.52
C LEU A 298 -8.33 4.10 3.51
N PRO A 299 -7.54 4.30 2.42
CA PRO A 299 -7.07 3.19 1.59
C PRO A 299 -6.24 2.17 2.38
N GLY A 300 -5.40 2.61 3.34
CA GLY A 300 -4.69 1.72 4.25
C GLY A 300 -5.63 0.82 5.07
N ILE A 301 -6.73 1.37 5.59
CA ILE A 301 -7.77 0.58 6.27
C ILE A 301 -8.44 -0.39 5.30
N ALA A 302 -8.73 0.03 4.06
CA ALA A 302 -9.23 -0.89 3.04
C ALA A 302 -8.22 -2.03 2.75
N GLY A 303 -6.92 -1.74 2.77
CA GLY A 303 -5.84 -2.72 2.70
C GLY A 303 -5.80 -3.70 3.87
N LEU A 304 -6.08 -3.24 5.10
CA LEU A 304 -6.26 -4.10 6.27
C LEU A 304 -7.46 -5.05 6.10
N ILE A 305 -8.60 -4.54 5.63
CA ILE A 305 -9.81 -5.34 5.40
C ILE A 305 -9.61 -6.32 4.22
N LEU A 306 -8.89 -5.92 3.17
CA LEU A 306 -8.52 -6.81 2.08
C LEU A 306 -7.57 -7.91 2.55
N SER A 307 -6.57 -7.55 3.36
CA SER A 307 -5.63 -8.50 3.97
C SER A 307 -6.37 -9.56 4.79
N LEU A 308 -7.50 -9.22 5.39
CA LEU A 308 -8.37 -10.16 6.11
C LEU A 308 -8.96 -11.25 5.20
N GLY A 309 -9.46 -10.85 4.02
CA GLY A 309 -9.93 -11.82 3.02
C GLY A 309 -8.79 -12.71 2.52
N MET A 310 -7.62 -12.13 2.28
CA MET A 310 -6.42 -12.87 1.84
C MET A 310 -5.83 -13.75 2.96
N ALA A 311 -5.98 -13.39 4.23
CA ALA A 311 -5.51 -14.17 5.39
C ALA A 311 -6.20 -15.54 5.46
N VAL A 312 -7.46 -15.58 5.04
CA VAL A 312 -8.26 -16.80 5.02
C VAL A 312 -7.77 -17.76 3.95
N ASP A 313 -7.21 -17.26 2.85
CA ASP A 313 -6.79 -18.07 1.71
C ASP A 313 -5.88 -19.21 2.15
N ALA A 314 -4.78 -18.91 2.86
CA ALA A 314 -3.87 -19.93 3.37
C ALA A 314 -4.60 -21.06 4.12
N ASN A 315 -5.57 -20.70 4.97
CA ASN A 315 -6.37 -21.66 5.73
C ASN A 315 -7.38 -22.43 4.86
N VAL A 316 -7.97 -21.80 3.84
CA VAL A 316 -8.79 -22.46 2.81
C VAL A 316 -7.99 -23.53 2.08
N ILE A 317 -6.75 -23.21 1.67
CA ILE A 317 -5.84 -24.13 0.98
C ILE A 317 -5.55 -25.36 1.86
N ILE A 318 -5.21 -25.10 3.12
CA ILE A 318 -4.94 -26.15 4.10
C ILE A 318 -6.19 -27.02 4.29
N ASN A 319 -7.36 -26.41 4.48
CA ASN A 319 -8.60 -27.14 4.75
C ASN A 319 -9.05 -27.99 3.57
N GLU A 320 -8.90 -27.49 2.34
CA GLU A 320 -9.12 -28.26 1.11
C GLU A 320 -8.16 -29.45 1.02
N ARG A 321 -6.87 -29.26 1.34
CA ARG A 321 -5.89 -30.36 1.32
C ARG A 321 -6.12 -31.38 2.43
N ILE A 322 -6.56 -30.96 3.62
CA ILE A 322 -7.00 -31.87 4.69
C ILE A 322 -8.23 -32.67 4.21
N GLY A 323 -9.21 -32.01 3.60
CA GLY A 323 -10.40 -32.66 3.04
C GLY A 323 -10.07 -33.68 1.95
N GLU A 324 -9.05 -33.42 1.12
CA GLU A 324 -8.51 -34.38 0.14
C GLU A 324 -7.91 -35.61 0.81
N GLU A 325 -7.10 -35.44 1.86
CA GLU A 325 -6.48 -36.56 2.57
C GLU A 325 -7.51 -37.40 3.33
N LEU A 326 -8.54 -36.77 3.91
CA LEU A 326 -9.66 -37.48 4.52
C LEU A 326 -10.45 -38.30 3.50
N ASN A 327 -10.68 -37.77 2.31
CA ASN A 327 -11.38 -38.50 1.24
C ASN A 327 -10.57 -39.72 0.75
N LYS A 328 -9.23 -39.68 0.83
CA LYS A 328 -8.35 -40.83 0.54
C LYS A 328 -8.35 -41.90 1.65
N GLY A 329 -9.07 -41.68 2.75
CA GLY A 329 -9.13 -42.62 3.88
C GLY A 329 -8.00 -42.45 4.92
N SER A 330 -7.22 -41.36 4.85
CA SER A 330 -6.20 -41.08 5.88
C SER A 330 -6.85 -40.83 7.25
N SER A 331 -6.20 -41.31 8.32
CA SER A 331 -6.63 -40.97 9.70
C SER A 331 -6.65 -39.47 9.92
N LEU A 332 -7.53 -38.94 10.78
CA LEU A 332 -7.67 -37.51 11.01
C LEU A 332 -6.34 -36.82 11.35
N LYS A 333 -5.53 -37.42 12.24
CA LYS A 333 -4.22 -36.87 12.62
C LYS A 333 -3.24 -36.84 11.45
N THR A 334 -3.23 -37.91 10.64
CA THR A 334 -2.39 -37.99 9.43
C THR A 334 -2.85 -36.97 8.39
N ALA A 335 -4.16 -36.85 8.17
CA ALA A 335 -4.75 -35.92 7.22
C ALA A 335 -4.42 -34.47 7.58
N VAL A 336 -4.54 -34.07 8.85
CA VAL A 336 -4.12 -32.72 9.30
C VAL A 336 -2.62 -32.51 9.04
N ARG A 337 -1.75 -33.44 9.44
CA ARG A 337 -0.30 -33.30 9.26
C ARG A 337 0.08 -33.20 7.78
N MET A 338 -0.50 -34.04 6.94
CA MET A 338 -0.24 -34.07 5.49
C MET A 338 -0.84 -32.86 4.79
N GLY A 339 -2.01 -32.39 5.22
CA GLY A 339 -2.65 -31.17 4.74
C GLY A 339 -1.73 -29.96 4.84
N TYR A 340 -1.24 -29.66 6.05
CA TYR A 340 -0.29 -28.56 6.26
C TYR A 340 1.02 -28.74 5.48
N LYS A 341 1.57 -29.96 5.43
CA LYS A 341 2.83 -30.23 4.71
C LYS A 341 2.68 -29.96 3.21
N ASN A 342 1.61 -30.43 2.61
CA ASN A 342 1.40 -30.36 1.16
C ASN A 342 0.89 -28.98 0.73
N ALA A 343 0.16 -28.26 1.58
CA ALA A 343 -0.33 -26.92 1.28
C ALA A 343 0.75 -25.83 1.36
N PHE A 344 1.79 -26.03 2.18
CA PHE A 344 2.78 -24.98 2.49
C PHE A 344 3.50 -24.43 1.26
N SER A 345 3.83 -25.29 0.29
CA SER A 345 4.47 -24.90 -0.98
C SER A 345 3.65 -23.85 -1.72
N SER A 346 2.36 -24.12 -1.94
CA SER A 346 1.47 -23.20 -2.66
C SER A 346 1.22 -21.91 -1.87
N ILE A 347 1.14 -21.99 -0.53
CA ILE A 347 0.93 -20.83 0.35
C ILE A 347 2.16 -19.90 0.34
N LEU A 348 3.36 -20.47 0.39
CA LEU A 348 4.60 -19.72 0.30
C LEU A 348 4.69 -19.01 -1.05
N ASP A 349 4.41 -19.72 -2.14
CA ASP A 349 4.50 -19.16 -3.49
C ASP A 349 3.56 -17.94 -3.66
N GLY A 350 2.30 -18.03 -3.23
CA GLY A 350 1.32 -16.94 -3.34
C GLY A 350 1.63 -15.73 -2.44
N ASN A 351 2.13 -15.97 -1.23
CA ASN A 351 2.51 -14.87 -0.33
C ASN A 351 3.80 -14.17 -0.81
N VAL A 352 4.77 -14.90 -1.37
CA VAL A 352 6.01 -14.30 -1.91
C VAL A 352 5.70 -13.34 -3.06
N THR A 353 4.82 -13.72 -4.00
CA THR A 353 4.45 -12.84 -5.10
C THR A 353 3.73 -11.58 -4.62
N THR A 354 2.82 -11.73 -3.65
CA THR A 354 2.09 -10.59 -3.08
C THR A 354 3.02 -9.65 -2.30
N ALA A 355 3.95 -10.20 -1.52
CA ALA A 355 4.92 -9.41 -0.77
C ALA A 355 5.84 -8.58 -1.69
N VAL A 356 6.31 -9.16 -2.81
CA VAL A 356 7.14 -8.42 -3.77
C VAL A 356 6.36 -7.29 -4.44
N VAL A 357 5.09 -7.53 -4.80
CA VAL A 357 4.21 -6.47 -5.33
C VAL A 357 4.02 -5.36 -4.29
N ALA A 358 3.80 -5.70 -3.02
CA ALA A 358 3.68 -4.72 -1.95
C ALA A 358 4.96 -3.91 -1.73
N VAL A 359 6.14 -4.52 -1.86
CA VAL A 359 7.43 -3.81 -1.84
C VAL A 359 7.57 -2.88 -3.03
N ILE A 360 7.20 -3.31 -4.24
CA ILE A 360 7.21 -2.44 -5.44
C ILE A 360 6.27 -1.24 -5.24
N LEU A 361 5.08 -1.46 -4.68
CA LEU A 361 4.14 -0.39 -4.30
C LEU A 361 4.78 0.60 -3.33
N MET A 362 5.50 0.14 -2.31
CA MET A 362 6.15 1.01 -1.34
C MET A 362 7.34 1.79 -1.91
N ILE A 363 8.09 1.22 -2.86
CA ILE A 363 9.26 1.88 -3.46
C ILE A 363 8.83 2.95 -4.47
N PHE A 364 7.77 2.71 -5.25
CA PHE A 364 7.37 3.59 -6.35
C PHE A 364 6.10 4.40 -6.06
N GLY A 365 5.35 4.06 -5.02
CA GLY A 365 4.14 4.75 -4.59
C GLY A 365 4.40 5.93 -3.66
N SER A 366 3.43 6.84 -3.58
CA SER A 366 3.44 8.03 -2.72
C SER A 366 2.15 8.10 -1.89
N GLY A 367 2.18 8.85 -0.79
CA GLY A 367 1.01 9.11 0.07
C GLY A 367 0.24 7.84 0.44
N THR A 368 -1.02 7.77 -0.02
CA THR A 368 -1.93 6.66 0.29
C THR A 368 -1.47 5.30 -0.24
N MET A 369 -0.76 5.26 -1.38
CA MET A 369 -0.27 4.03 -2.00
C MET A 369 0.82 3.37 -1.15
N LEU A 370 1.66 4.17 -0.52
CA LEU A 370 2.72 3.68 0.37
C LEU A 370 2.11 3.10 1.65
N SER A 371 1.15 3.80 2.27
CA SER A 371 0.41 3.30 3.43
C SER A 371 -0.29 1.98 3.09
N PHE A 372 -1.02 1.92 1.97
CA PHE A 372 -1.66 0.71 1.48
C PHE A 372 -0.64 -0.42 1.24
N GLY A 373 0.46 -0.15 0.54
CA GLY A 373 1.54 -1.12 0.29
C GLY A 373 2.12 -1.69 1.58
N TYR A 374 2.35 -0.87 2.60
CA TYR A 374 2.83 -1.30 3.90
C TYR A 374 1.81 -2.20 4.63
N THR A 375 0.53 -1.81 4.63
CA THR A 375 -0.54 -2.65 5.23
C THR A 375 -0.64 -4.02 4.55
N LEU A 376 -0.51 -4.07 3.22
CA LEU A 376 -0.53 -5.31 2.45
C LEU A 376 0.72 -6.17 2.73
N LEU A 377 1.90 -5.56 2.74
CA LEU A 377 3.17 -6.27 3.00
C LEU A 377 3.18 -6.93 4.39
N THR A 378 2.86 -6.15 5.42
CA THR A 378 2.81 -6.64 6.81
C THR A 378 1.75 -7.73 6.95
N GLY A 379 0.56 -7.54 6.35
CA GLY A 379 -0.52 -8.53 6.36
C GLY A 379 -0.09 -9.89 5.78
N VAL A 380 0.57 -9.87 4.62
CA VAL A 380 1.06 -11.08 3.93
C VAL A 380 2.15 -11.79 4.74
N ILE A 381 3.11 -11.04 5.30
CA ILE A 381 4.19 -11.60 6.13
C ILE A 381 3.62 -12.25 7.40
N ILE A 382 2.72 -11.54 8.10
CA ILE A 382 2.10 -12.04 9.34
C ILE A 382 1.22 -13.26 9.04
N ASN A 383 0.47 -13.26 7.93
CA ASN A 383 -0.31 -14.43 7.52
C ASN A 383 0.57 -15.69 7.38
N LEU A 384 1.68 -15.56 6.65
CA LEU A 384 2.59 -16.67 6.37
C LEU A 384 3.30 -17.18 7.64
N LEU A 385 3.87 -16.26 8.43
CA LEU A 385 4.72 -16.61 9.57
C LEU A 385 3.93 -16.93 10.83
N ALA A 386 2.89 -16.15 11.13
CA ALA A 386 2.09 -16.27 12.34
C ALA A 386 0.77 -17.00 12.09
N GLY A 387 -0.03 -16.58 11.11
CA GLY A 387 -1.37 -17.12 10.86
C GLY A 387 -1.38 -18.63 10.60
N VAL A 388 -0.60 -19.06 9.60
CA VAL A 388 -0.47 -20.50 9.22
C VAL A 388 0.14 -21.33 10.34
N TRP A 389 1.13 -20.77 11.05
CA TRP A 389 1.80 -21.47 12.14
C TRP A 389 0.87 -21.67 13.35
N LEU A 390 0.12 -20.63 13.72
CA LEU A 390 -0.81 -20.67 14.85
C LEU A 390 -1.98 -21.63 14.56
N SER A 391 -2.57 -21.54 13.36
CA SER A 391 -3.66 -22.44 12.97
C SER A 391 -3.19 -23.90 13.00
N ARG A 392 -1.95 -24.18 12.57
CA ARG A 392 -1.33 -25.52 12.64
C ARG A 392 -1.23 -26.05 14.06
N ILE A 393 -0.74 -25.23 15.00
CA ILE A 393 -0.59 -25.65 16.39
C ILE A 393 -1.96 -25.92 17.01
N MET A 394 -2.92 -25.01 16.80
CA MET A 394 -4.26 -25.13 17.35
C MET A 394 -4.98 -26.36 16.80
N LEU A 395 -5.02 -26.56 15.48
CA LEU A 395 -5.73 -27.68 14.87
C LEU A 395 -5.05 -29.02 15.21
N SER A 396 -3.72 -29.07 15.20
CA SER A 396 -2.97 -30.28 15.60
C SER A 396 -3.20 -30.65 17.07
N SER A 397 -3.42 -29.66 17.94
CA SER A 397 -3.79 -29.88 19.35
C SER A 397 -5.25 -30.29 19.50
N ALA A 398 -6.17 -29.64 18.77
CA ALA A 398 -7.61 -29.89 18.84
C ALA A 398 -7.94 -31.36 18.51
N VAL A 399 -7.35 -31.92 17.45
CA VAL A 399 -7.58 -33.31 17.03
C VAL A 399 -7.08 -34.38 18.01
N LEU A 400 -6.39 -33.99 19.09
CA LEU A 400 -6.00 -34.90 20.18
C LEU A 400 -7.14 -35.14 21.19
N TYR A 401 -8.17 -34.30 21.21
CA TYR A 401 -9.34 -34.48 22.07
C TYR A 401 -10.39 -35.35 21.38
N PRO A 402 -10.93 -36.39 22.05
CA PRO A 402 -11.96 -37.25 21.46
C PRO A 402 -13.20 -36.51 20.96
N LEU A 403 -13.60 -35.45 21.67
CA LEU A 403 -14.75 -34.61 21.30
C LEU A 403 -14.60 -34.00 19.89
N PHE A 404 -13.38 -33.64 19.50
CA PHE A 404 -13.05 -32.97 18.24
C PHE A 404 -12.63 -33.95 17.14
N GLN A 405 -12.76 -35.27 17.33
CA GLN A 405 -12.44 -36.26 16.30
C GLN A 405 -13.65 -36.68 15.45
N LYS A 406 -14.84 -36.12 15.72
CA LYS A 406 -16.07 -36.46 15.00
C LYS A 406 -15.96 -36.08 13.51
N PRO A 407 -16.20 -36.99 12.55
CA PRO A 407 -16.09 -36.69 11.11
C PRO A 407 -16.96 -35.52 10.65
N LYS A 408 -18.13 -35.31 11.29
CA LYS A 408 -19.03 -34.19 11.00
C LYS A 408 -18.38 -32.82 11.24
N LEU A 409 -17.34 -32.71 12.06
CA LEU A 409 -16.64 -31.46 12.35
C LEU A 409 -15.62 -31.07 11.28
N PHE A 410 -15.41 -31.91 10.28
CA PHE A 410 -14.45 -31.68 9.20
C PHE A 410 -15.16 -31.62 7.86
N TYR A 411 -14.61 -30.80 6.97
CA TYR A 411 -14.93 -30.84 5.56
C TYR A 411 -14.23 -32.05 4.92
N VAL A 412 -14.97 -32.85 4.17
CA VAL A 412 -14.45 -33.94 3.35
C VAL A 412 -14.72 -33.59 1.89
N LYS A 413 -13.66 -33.51 1.10
CA LYS A 413 -13.77 -33.09 -0.30
C LYS A 413 -14.42 -34.20 -1.11
N LYS A 414 -15.55 -33.90 -1.74
CA LYS A 414 -16.24 -34.84 -2.62
C LYS A 414 -15.62 -34.82 -4.02
N GLU A 415 -15.48 -35.99 -4.63
CA GLU A 415 -15.09 -36.09 -6.03
C GLU A 415 -16.15 -35.43 -6.92
N ARG A 416 -15.70 -34.62 -7.88
CA ARG A 416 -16.55 -33.94 -8.85
C ARG A 416 -16.34 -34.53 -10.22
N LYS A 417 -17.40 -34.61 -11.02
CA LYS A 417 -17.29 -34.94 -12.44
C LYS A 417 -16.46 -33.85 -13.13
N VAL A 418 -15.52 -34.28 -13.98
CA VAL A 418 -14.64 -33.36 -14.73
C VAL A 418 -15.50 -32.46 -15.62
N ILE A 419 -15.30 -31.15 -15.47
CA ILE A 419 -15.99 -30.13 -16.27
C ILE A 419 -15.13 -29.82 -17.49
N ASP A 420 -15.75 -29.82 -18.68
CA ASP A 420 -15.06 -29.50 -19.92
C ASP A 420 -15.04 -27.98 -20.18
N PHE A 421 -14.08 -27.29 -19.55
CA PHE A 421 -13.83 -25.86 -19.79
C PHE A 421 -13.12 -25.63 -21.13
N LEU A 422 -12.10 -26.44 -21.41
CA LEU A 422 -11.23 -26.25 -22.59
C LEU A 422 -11.94 -26.58 -23.91
N GLY A 423 -12.91 -27.50 -23.93
CA GLY A 423 -13.74 -27.75 -25.11
C GLY A 423 -14.55 -26.52 -25.53
N LYS A 424 -14.94 -25.67 -24.56
CA LYS A 424 -15.67 -24.42 -24.79
C LYS A 424 -14.78 -23.18 -24.92
N ARG A 425 -13.46 -23.33 -24.98
CA ARG A 425 -12.50 -22.20 -25.01
C ARG A 425 -12.76 -21.15 -26.08
N LYS A 426 -13.29 -21.54 -27.25
CA LYS A 426 -13.65 -20.58 -28.31
C LYS A 426 -14.79 -19.65 -27.89
N ALA A 427 -15.82 -20.19 -27.23
CA ALA A 427 -16.94 -19.40 -26.73
C ALA A 427 -16.50 -18.49 -25.58
N ILE A 428 -15.62 -18.99 -24.71
CA ILE A 428 -14.99 -18.20 -23.63
C ILE A 428 -14.19 -17.03 -24.21
N PHE A 429 -13.33 -17.27 -25.20
CA PHE A 429 -12.56 -16.21 -25.85
C PHE A 429 -13.44 -15.19 -26.57
N LEU A 430 -14.52 -15.65 -27.22
CA LEU A 430 -15.49 -14.76 -27.86
C LEU A 430 -16.21 -13.88 -26.83
N PHE A 431 -16.66 -14.46 -25.72
CA PHE A 431 -17.29 -13.73 -24.62
C PHE A 431 -16.34 -12.69 -24.01
N THR A 432 -15.11 -13.10 -23.67
CA THR A 432 -14.08 -12.18 -23.19
C THR A 432 -13.82 -11.04 -24.18
N ALA A 433 -13.65 -11.35 -25.47
CA ALA A 433 -13.45 -10.32 -26.48
C ALA A 433 -14.66 -9.36 -26.57
N ALA A 434 -15.89 -9.87 -26.50
CA ALA A 434 -17.10 -9.06 -26.52
C ALA A 434 -17.18 -8.10 -25.32
N VAL A 435 -16.87 -8.57 -24.10
CA VAL A 435 -16.83 -7.73 -22.91
C VAL A 435 -15.77 -6.64 -23.03
N LEU A 436 -14.56 -6.99 -23.49
CA LEU A 436 -13.47 -6.02 -23.66
C LEU A 436 -13.80 -4.96 -24.73
N ILE A 437 -14.39 -5.37 -25.86
CA ILE A 437 -14.81 -4.45 -26.93
C ILE A 437 -15.94 -3.55 -26.43
N ALA A 438 -16.97 -4.09 -25.79
CA ALA A 438 -18.09 -3.32 -25.27
C ALA A 438 -17.63 -2.29 -24.23
N GLY A 439 -16.80 -2.70 -23.27
CA GLY A 439 -16.23 -1.80 -22.28
C GLY A 439 -15.35 -0.73 -22.91
N SER A 440 -14.56 -1.07 -23.95
CA SER A 440 -13.72 -0.11 -24.68
C SER A 440 -14.56 0.93 -25.43
N ILE A 441 -15.64 0.51 -26.09
CA ILE A 441 -16.58 1.42 -26.77
C ILE A 441 -17.22 2.37 -25.76
N ILE A 442 -17.74 1.84 -24.64
CA ILE A 442 -18.38 2.67 -23.61
C ILE A 442 -17.38 3.66 -23.00
N SER A 443 -16.17 3.20 -22.68
CA SER A 443 -15.11 4.07 -22.13
C SER A 443 -14.66 5.13 -23.12
N GLY A 444 -14.56 4.78 -24.41
CA GLY A 444 -14.23 5.73 -25.48
C GLY A 444 -15.30 6.79 -25.69
N VAL A 445 -16.59 6.41 -25.59
CA VAL A 445 -17.72 7.36 -25.69
C VAL A 445 -17.84 8.25 -24.45
N ARG A 446 -17.63 7.69 -23.25
CA ARG A 446 -17.74 8.45 -21.99
C ARG A 446 -16.53 9.34 -21.70
N GLY A 447 -15.39 9.06 -22.32
CA GLY A 447 -14.12 9.74 -22.10
C GLY A 447 -13.40 9.21 -20.85
N VAL A 448 -12.11 8.87 -20.99
CA VAL A 448 -11.24 8.52 -19.86
C VAL A 448 -10.45 9.76 -19.46
N THR A 449 -10.63 10.21 -18.23
CA THR A 449 -9.90 11.35 -17.67
C THR A 449 -8.77 10.88 -16.77
N LEU A 450 -7.65 11.60 -16.82
CA LEU A 450 -6.62 11.51 -15.81
C LEU A 450 -6.97 12.49 -14.70
N ASP A 451 -6.72 12.11 -13.46
CA ASP A 451 -6.91 12.99 -12.32
C ASP A 451 -5.99 14.24 -12.42
N THR A 452 -6.41 15.35 -11.81
CA THR A 452 -5.62 16.59 -11.75
C THR A 452 -4.25 16.37 -11.13
N GLN A 453 -4.12 15.37 -10.25
CA GLN A 453 -2.83 14.98 -9.70
C GLN A 453 -1.84 14.51 -10.76
N PHE A 454 -2.29 13.96 -11.90
CA PHE A 454 -1.43 13.50 -13.00
C PHE A 454 -1.29 14.51 -14.14
N THR A 455 -2.32 15.34 -14.35
CA THR A 455 -2.36 16.30 -15.45
C THR A 455 -1.84 17.68 -15.06
N GLY A 456 -1.78 17.97 -13.76
CA GLY A 456 -1.60 19.32 -13.23
C GLY A 456 -2.89 20.13 -13.34
N GLY A 457 -3.12 21.02 -12.38
CA GLY A 457 -4.35 21.80 -12.31
C GLY A 457 -4.58 22.46 -10.98
N VAL A 458 -5.74 23.09 -10.82
CA VAL A 458 -6.19 23.64 -9.54
C VAL A 458 -7.52 23.00 -9.18
N ILE A 459 -7.67 22.56 -7.95
CA ILE A 459 -8.90 22.02 -7.39
C ILE A 459 -9.48 23.08 -6.46
N LEU A 460 -10.70 23.54 -6.75
CA LEU A 460 -11.47 24.43 -5.88
C LEU A 460 -12.62 23.65 -5.27
N LYS A 461 -12.72 23.61 -3.95
CA LYS A 461 -13.83 23.00 -3.23
C LYS A 461 -14.67 24.08 -2.57
N TYR A 462 -15.96 24.04 -2.81
CA TYR A 462 -16.95 24.93 -2.20
C TYR A 462 -17.98 24.10 -1.44
N THR A 463 -18.31 24.48 -0.21
CA THR A 463 -19.51 23.98 0.48
C THR A 463 -20.75 24.64 -0.10
N CYS A 464 -21.84 23.89 -0.20
CA CYS A 464 -23.13 24.39 -0.67
C CYS A 464 -24.29 23.81 0.16
N GLU A 465 -25.29 24.65 0.43
CA GLU A 465 -26.45 24.31 1.26
C GLU A 465 -27.52 23.49 0.48
N GLY A 466 -27.44 23.42 -0.85
CA GLY A 466 -28.38 22.69 -1.70
C GLY A 466 -27.71 21.78 -2.74
N THR A 467 -28.45 21.26 -3.72
CA THR A 467 -27.91 20.47 -4.85
C THR A 467 -27.59 21.37 -6.04
N PRO A 468 -26.32 21.74 -6.27
CA PRO A 468 -25.93 22.60 -7.37
C PRO A 468 -26.03 21.87 -8.72
N ASP A 469 -26.35 22.63 -9.77
CA ASP A 469 -26.23 22.18 -11.15
C ASP A 469 -24.75 22.25 -11.55
N ILE A 470 -24.13 21.06 -11.60
CA ILE A 470 -22.69 20.84 -11.75
C ILE A 470 -22.18 21.33 -13.11
N GLU A 471 -22.94 21.11 -14.18
CA GLU A 471 -22.55 21.53 -15.54
C GLU A 471 -22.54 23.05 -15.62
N LYS A 472 -23.57 23.73 -15.10
CA LYS A 472 -23.60 25.20 -15.06
C LYS A 472 -22.46 25.79 -14.22
N ALA A 473 -22.11 25.14 -13.11
CA ALA A 473 -21.01 25.59 -12.27
C ALA A 473 -19.64 25.41 -12.96
N ALA A 474 -19.45 24.30 -13.69
CA ALA A 474 -18.26 24.09 -14.52
C ALA A 474 -18.17 25.15 -15.63
N ASP A 475 -19.25 25.33 -16.39
CA ASP A 475 -19.31 26.29 -17.49
C ASP A 475 -19.04 27.72 -17.00
N ALA A 476 -19.64 28.12 -15.88
CA ALA A 476 -19.41 29.44 -15.28
C ALA A 476 -17.96 29.67 -14.88
N ALA A 477 -17.35 28.67 -14.24
CA ALA A 477 -15.95 28.74 -13.85
C ALA A 477 -15.03 28.75 -15.08
N GLU A 478 -15.32 27.94 -16.09
CA GLU A 478 -14.60 27.94 -17.38
C GLU A 478 -14.71 29.29 -18.08
N ASP A 479 -15.86 29.95 -18.01
CA ASP A 479 -16.06 31.25 -18.65
C ASP A 479 -15.29 32.39 -17.96
N VAL A 480 -15.16 32.33 -16.63
CA VAL A 480 -14.36 33.28 -15.84
C VAL A 480 -12.87 33.04 -16.06
N LEU A 481 -12.46 31.78 -16.02
CA LEU A 481 -11.05 31.37 -15.96
C LEU A 481 -10.43 31.15 -17.34
N LYS A 482 -11.25 31.04 -18.38
CA LYS A 482 -10.86 30.70 -19.76
C LYS A 482 -10.00 29.43 -19.82
N ARG A 483 -10.34 28.45 -18.99
CA ARG A 483 -9.66 27.17 -18.83
C ARG A 483 -10.69 26.05 -18.72
N PRO A 484 -10.38 24.85 -19.24
CA PRO A 484 -11.30 23.72 -19.13
C PRO A 484 -11.50 23.37 -17.65
N VAL A 485 -12.75 23.39 -17.21
CA VAL A 485 -13.14 23.04 -15.84
C VAL A 485 -14.02 21.79 -15.88
N SER A 486 -13.74 20.83 -15.02
CA SER A 486 -14.67 19.74 -14.74
C SER A 486 -15.18 19.87 -13.31
N ALA A 487 -16.48 19.72 -13.13
CA ALA A 487 -17.10 19.82 -11.82
C ALA A 487 -17.61 18.46 -11.35
N GLN A 488 -17.53 18.23 -10.04
CA GLN A 488 -18.07 17.06 -9.37
C GLN A 488 -18.78 17.52 -8.10
N LEU A 489 -19.89 16.86 -7.77
CA LEU A 489 -20.57 17.07 -6.50
C LEU A 489 -20.24 15.91 -5.58
N THR A 490 -19.68 16.24 -4.43
CA THR A 490 -19.46 15.31 -3.33
C THR A 490 -20.39 15.70 -2.20
N ASN A 491 -20.77 14.76 -1.34
CA ASN A 491 -21.64 15.05 -0.19
C ASN A 491 -20.89 14.69 1.08
N ASP A 492 -20.77 15.66 1.99
CA ASP A 492 -20.22 15.43 3.31
C ASP A 492 -21.30 14.85 4.22
N PHE A 493 -21.22 13.55 4.46
CA PHE A 493 -22.17 12.83 5.32
C PHE A 493 -22.17 13.32 6.79
N VAL A 494 -21.09 13.94 7.27
CA VAL A 494 -20.97 14.39 8.66
C VAL A 494 -21.63 15.75 8.85
N SER A 495 -21.44 16.68 7.92
CA SER A 495 -22.09 18.00 7.96
C SER A 495 -23.47 18.01 7.28
N GLY A 496 -23.76 17.02 6.44
CA GLY A 496 -24.95 16.98 5.57
C GLY A 496 -24.91 18.00 4.43
N GLN A 497 -23.80 18.73 4.26
CA GLN A 497 -23.63 19.74 3.22
C GLN A 497 -23.08 19.10 1.94
N ASN A 498 -23.56 19.60 0.80
CA ASN A 498 -22.95 19.23 -0.47
C ASN A 498 -21.65 20.03 -0.65
N LYS A 499 -20.70 19.45 -1.38
CA LYS A 499 -19.42 20.06 -1.75
C LYS A 499 -19.24 20.02 -3.25
N LEU A 500 -19.22 21.19 -3.88
CA LEU A 500 -18.86 21.34 -5.28
C LEU A 500 -17.34 21.35 -5.42
N VAL A 501 -16.81 20.39 -6.18
CA VAL A 501 -15.38 20.27 -6.50
C VAL A 501 -15.18 20.67 -7.96
N LEU A 502 -14.48 21.76 -8.21
CA LEU A 502 -14.09 22.21 -9.53
C LEU A 502 -12.62 21.86 -9.79
N ASN A 503 -12.38 21.02 -10.79
CA ASN A 503 -11.06 20.64 -11.24
C ASN A 503 -10.72 21.44 -12.51
N LEU A 504 -9.83 22.42 -12.36
CA LEU A 504 -9.31 23.23 -13.45
C LEU A 504 -8.14 22.50 -14.10
N GLY A 505 -8.29 22.16 -15.37
CA GLY A 505 -7.19 21.59 -16.16
C GLY A 505 -6.13 22.64 -16.48
N GLY A 506 -4.87 22.22 -16.55
CA GLY A 506 -3.77 23.03 -17.10
C GLY A 506 -2.65 23.31 -16.11
N LYS A 507 -1.59 23.96 -16.60
CA LYS A 507 -0.31 24.05 -15.90
C LYS A 507 -0.14 25.25 -14.98
N GLN A 508 -1.06 26.20 -15.05
CA GLN A 508 -0.99 27.45 -14.31
C GLN A 508 -1.70 27.29 -12.96
N GLY A 509 -1.16 27.90 -11.91
CA GLY A 509 -1.83 28.09 -10.63
C GLY A 509 -3.08 28.98 -10.77
N LEU A 510 -3.69 29.33 -9.64
CA LEU A 510 -4.85 30.22 -9.61
C LEU A 510 -4.65 31.33 -8.58
N SER A 511 -4.75 32.58 -9.02
CA SER A 511 -4.60 33.74 -8.13
C SER A 511 -5.76 33.85 -7.13
N PRO A 512 -5.55 34.44 -5.93
CA PRO A 512 -6.63 34.72 -4.98
C PRO A 512 -7.76 35.57 -5.58
N ASP A 513 -7.42 36.50 -6.48
CA ASP A 513 -8.40 37.33 -7.18
C ASP A 513 -9.30 36.48 -8.10
N ASP A 514 -8.72 35.52 -8.81
CA ASP A 514 -9.49 34.64 -9.69
C ASP A 514 -10.33 33.64 -8.89
N GLN A 515 -9.84 33.16 -7.74
CA GLN A 515 -10.64 32.38 -6.79
C GLN A 515 -11.88 33.16 -6.32
N THR A 516 -11.69 34.43 -5.96
CA THR A 516 -12.77 35.31 -5.51
C THR A 516 -13.78 35.55 -6.65
N LYS A 517 -13.33 35.83 -7.87
CA LYS A 517 -14.21 35.99 -9.04
C LYS A 517 -15.02 34.74 -9.35
N VAL A 518 -14.41 33.56 -9.22
CA VAL A 518 -15.13 32.28 -9.40
C VAL A 518 -16.20 32.14 -8.33
N LEU A 519 -15.87 32.36 -7.05
CA LEU A 519 -16.82 32.30 -5.95
C LEU A 519 -18.00 33.27 -6.12
N GLU A 520 -17.72 34.53 -6.47
CA GLU A 520 -18.74 35.54 -6.74
C GLU A 520 -19.64 35.15 -7.91
N THR A 521 -19.04 34.63 -8.99
CA THR A 521 -19.78 34.19 -10.18
C THR A 521 -20.69 33.01 -9.87
N LEU A 522 -20.20 32.02 -9.11
CA LEU A 522 -20.99 30.88 -8.66
C LEU A 522 -22.19 31.33 -7.80
N ASN A 523 -21.96 32.23 -6.84
CA ASN A 523 -23.02 32.81 -6.00
C ASN A 523 -23.99 33.71 -6.79
N LYS A 524 -23.56 34.30 -7.91
CA LYS A 524 -24.45 35.09 -8.78
C LYS A 524 -25.34 34.22 -9.67
N ILE A 525 -24.82 33.11 -10.17
CA ILE A 525 -25.54 32.20 -11.09
C ILE A 525 -26.46 31.25 -10.33
N GLN A 526 -26.06 30.87 -9.10
CA GLN A 526 -26.80 29.96 -8.23
C GLN A 526 -26.87 30.50 -6.79
N PRO A 527 -27.56 31.64 -6.57
CA PRO A 527 -27.61 32.31 -5.27
C PRO A 527 -28.24 31.45 -4.15
N ASP A 528 -29.13 30.53 -4.52
CA ASP A 528 -29.81 29.64 -3.58
C ASP A 528 -28.88 28.59 -2.95
N GLN A 529 -27.68 28.39 -3.50
CA GLN A 529 -26.75 27.35 -3.06
C GLN A 529 -25.74 27.82 -2.01
N LYS A 530 -25.59 29.15 -1.85
CA LYS A 530 -24.64 29.82 -0.94
C LYS A 530 -23.28 29.11 -0.87
N TYR A 531 -22.50 29.31 -1.93
CA TYR A 531 -21.15 28.77 -1.98
C TYR A 531 -20.25 29.48 -0.98
N GLU A 532 -19.54 28.67 -0.18
CA GLU A 532 -18.44 29.13 0.66
C GLU A 532 -17.18 28.35 0.27
N SER A 533 -16.03 29.03 0.20
CA SER A 533 -14.76 28.36 -0.10
C SER A 533 -14.39 27.44 1.05
N SER A 534 -14.23 26.15 0.74
CA SER A 534 -13.82 25.14 1.71
C SER A 534 -12.33 24.88 1.62
N GLU A 535 -11.81 24.60 0.41
CA GLU A 535 -10.41 24.22 0.19
C GLU A 535 -9.99 24.60 -1.24
N THR A 536 -8.77 25.11 -1.44
CA THR A 536 -8.16 25.30 -2.76
C THR A 536 -6.82 24.58 -2.79
N TYR A 537 -6.59 23.76 -3.81
CA TYR A 537 -5.33 23.04 -4.02
C TYR A 537 -4.78 23.29 -5.40
N ALA A 538 -3.51 23.68 -5.52
CA ALA A 538 -2.81 23.68 -6.80
C ALA A 538 -1.95 22.42 -6.89
N VAL A 539 -2.13 21.64 -7.97
CA VAL A 539 -1.28 20.49 -8.28
C VAL A 539 -0.40 20.82 -9.48
N GLU A 540 0.91 20.75 -9.30
CA GLU A 540 1.84 20.99 -10.40
C GLU A 540 1.85 19.84 -11.43
N PRO A 541 1.89 20.15 -12.74
CA PRO A 541 2.00 19.16 -13.81
C PRO A 541 3.23 18.25 -13.72
N TYR A 542 4.31 18.71 -13.10
CA TYR A 542 5.56 17.95 -12.98
C TYR A 542 5.42 16.75 -12.03
N ILE A 543 4.69 16.94 -10.92
CA ILE A 543 4.44 15.90 -9.92
C ILE A 543 3.60 14.81 -10.54
N GLY A 544 2.57 15.22 -11.28
CA GLY A 544 1.74 14.29 -12.02
C GLY A 544 2.49 13.46 -13.05
N ALA A 545 3.38 14.09 -13.82
CA ALA A 545 4.21 13.37 -14.78
C ALA A 545 5.16 12.36 -14.09
N ARG A 546 5.72 12.70 -12.93
CA ARG A 546 6.60 11.80 -12.16
C ARG A 546 5.80 10.66 -11.54
N ALA A 547 4.69 10.95 -10.89
CA ALA A 547 3.81 9.96 -10.27
C ALA A 547 3.27 8.97 -11.31
N LEU A 548 2.84 9.46 -12.48
CA LEU A 548 2.41 8.64 -13.60
C LEU A 548 3.55 7.74 -14.12
N LYS A 549 4.76 8.29 -14.26
CA LYS A 549 5.95 7.53 -14.68
C LYS A 549 6.31 6.43 -13.68
N ASN A 550 6.38 6.76 -12.39
CA ASN A 550 6.70 5.80 -11.34
C ASN A 550 5.67 4.66 -11.28
N SER A 551 4.39 5.02 -11.39
CA SER A 551 3.29 4.07 -11.46
C SER A 551 3.40 3.12 -12.65
N GLY A 552 3.71 3.64 -13.84
CA GLY A 552 3.96 2.83 -15.03
C GLY A 552 5.16 1.89 -14.87
N ILE A 553 6.26 2.37 -14.29
CA ILE A 553 7.44 1.56 -13.98
C ILE A 553 7.09 0.43 -13.01
N ALA A 554 6.35 0.72 -11.94
CA ALA A 554 5.94 -0.26 -10.94
C ALA A 554 5.15 -1.42 -11.55
N ILE A 555 4.16 -1.11 -12.42
CA ILE A 555 3.35 -2.12 -13.11
C ILE A 555 4.21 -3.01 -14.02
N VAL A 556 5.12 -2.41 -14.80
CA VAL A 556 6.01 -3.16 -15.69
C VAL A 556 6.97 -4.04 -14.90
N LEU A 557 7.58 -3.51 -13.82
CA LEU A 557 8.48 -4.28 -12.96
C LEU A 557 7.76 -5.46 -12.30
N ALA A 558 6.54 -5.25 -11.78
CA ALA A 558 5.72 -6.32 -11.20
C ALA A 558 5.39 -7.40 -12.24
N ALA A 559 5.00 -7.02 -13.45
CA ALA A 559 4.72 -7.95 -14.54
C ALA A 559 5.97 -8.77 -14.94
N VAL A 560 7.12 -8.11 -15.12
CA VAL A 560 8.40 -8.77 -15.44
C VAL A 560 8.81 -9.74 -14.35
N PHE A 561 8.74 -9.30 -13.08
CA PHE A 561 9.04 -10.16 -11.94
C PHE A 561 8.18 -11.43 -11.93
N ILE A 562 6.87 -11.31 -12.17
CA ILE A 562 5.96 -12.45 -12.21
C ILE A 562 6.30 -13.42 -13.34
N VAL A 563 6.64 -12.93 -14.54
CA VAL A 563 7.10 -13.80 -15.64
C VAL A 563 8.32 -14.59 -15.20
N ILE A 564 9.33 -13.91 -14.67
CA ILE A 564 10.59 -14.52 -14.25
C ILE A 564 10.33 -15.55 -13.15
N TYR A 565 9.55 -15.19 -12.13
CA TYR A 565 9.20 -16.05 -11.02
C TYR A 565 8.51 -17.33 -11.51
N ILE A 566 7.44 -17.22 -12.32
CA ILE A 566 6.71 -18.37 -12.84
C ILE A 566 7.58 -19.19 -13.79
N ALA A 567 8.40 -18.55 -14.62
CA ALA A 567 9.28 -19.24 -15.55
C ALA A 567 10.31 -20.12 -14.83
N ILE A 568 10.89 -19.64 -13.72
CA ILE A 568 11.82 -20.39 -12.88
C ILE A 568 11.05 -21.49 -12.12
N ARG A 569 9.98 -21.12 -11.42
CA ARG A 569 9.21 -22.01 -10.55
C ARG A 569 8.57 -23.19 -11.29
N PHE A 570 8.05 -22.94 -12.49
CA PHE A 570 7.34 -23.91 -13.31
C PHE A 570 8.12 -24.34 -14.56
N SER A 571 9.45 -24.39 -14.48
CA SER A 571 10.34 -24.82 -15.57
C SER A 571 9.91 -26.16 -16.20
N THR A 572 9.37 -27.09 -15.41
CA THR A 572 8.83 -28.39 -15.85
C THR A 572 7.60 -28.29 -16.76
N LEU A 573 6.84 -27.18 -16.73
CA LEU A 573 5.70 -26.90 -17.63
C LEU A 573 6.13 -26.19 -18.92
N SER A 574 7.42 -26.21 -19.27
CA SER A 574 8.04 -25.23 -20.20
C SER A 574 7.85 -23.81 -19.69
N GLY A 575 8.51 -23.50 -18.57
CA GLY A 575 8.34 -22.31 -17.71
C GLY A 575 7.97 -21.02 -18.42
N LEU A 576 8.66 -20.64 -19.51
CA LEU A 576 8.34 -19.40 -20.24
C LEU A 576 6.90 -19.37 -20.80
N SER A 577 6.39 -20.49 -21.32
CA SER A 577 5.02 -20.56 -21.84
C SER A 577 3.98 -20.44 -20.73
N ALA A 578 4.26 -20.97 -19.53
CA ALA A 578 3.39 -20.82 -18.36
C ALA A 578 3.44 -19.36 -17.87
N GLY A 579 4.63 -18.77 -17.73
CA GLY A 579 4.80 -17.37 -17.34
C GLY A 579 4.08 -16.39 -18.26
N VAL A 580 4.27 -16.51 -19.58
CA VAL A 580 3.60 -15.66 -20.56
C VAL A 580 2.08 -15.87 -20.55
N SER A 581 1.60 -17.11 -20.43
CA SER A 581 0.16 -17.37 -20.38
C SER A 581 -0.50 -16.80 -19.11
N GLY A 582 0.20 -16.86 -17.98
CA GLY A 582 -0.23 -16.19 -16.74
C GLY A 582 -0.30 -14.68 -16.92
N VAL A 583 0.72 -14.06 -17.52
CA VAL A 583 0.70 -12.61 -17.78
C VAL A 583 -0.39 -12.19 -18.76
N VAL A 584 -0.74 -13.01 -19.76
CA VAL A 584 -1.88 -12.71 -20.64
C VAL A 584 -3.19 -12.64 -19.84
N ALA A 585 -3.38 -13.53 -18.86
CA ALA A 585 -4.53 -13.46 -17.95
C ALA A 585 -4.47 -12.21 -17.06
N LEU A 586 -3.28 -11.83 -16.57
CA LEU A 586 -3.11 -10.60 -15.79
C LEU A 586 -3.39 -9.34 -16.62
N ILE A 587 -2.93 -9.26 -17.86
CA ILE A 587 -3.20 -8.13 -18.77
C ILE A 587 -4.72 -8.00 -18.98
N HIS A 588 -5.43 -9.13 -19.16
CA HIS A 588 -6.88 -9.13 -19.22
C HIS A 588 -7.50 -8.50 -17.96
N ASP A 589 -7.06 -8.91 -16.77
CA ASP A 589 -7.62 -8.43 -15.50
C ASP A 589 -7.34 -6.94 -15.27
N VAL A 590 -6.12 -6.49 -15.56
CA VAL A 590 -5.74 -5.07 -15.51
C VAL A 590 -6.54 -4.25 -16.51
N PHE A 591 -6.81 -4.80 -17.70
CA PHE A 591 -7.62 -4.10 -18.69
C PHE A 591 -9.08 -4.00 -18.25
N ILE A 592 -9.66 -5.04 -17.62
CA ILE A 592 -10.98 -4.94 -17.00
C ILE A 592 -11.03 -3.83 -15.95
N VAL A 593 -10.02 -3.73 -15.07
CA VAL A 593 -9.92 -2.63 -14.10
C VAL A 593 -9.94 -1.28 -14.80
N PHE A 594 -9.08 -1.09 -15.82
CA PHE A 594 -9.05 0.15 -16.62
C PHE A 594 -10.42 0.48 -17.25
N LEU A 595 -11.13 -0.52 -17.78
CA LEU A 595 -12.46 -0.33 -18.34
C LEU A 595 -13.48 0.09 -17.29
N VAL A 596 -13.38 -0.38 -16.03
CA VAL A 596 -14.28 0.09 -14.97
C VAL A 596 -14.04 1.58 -14.66
N PHE A 597 -12.79 2.03 -14.62
CA PHE A 597 -12.48 3.45 -14.48
C PHE A 597 -13.12 4.28 -15.61
N GLY A 598 -12.93 3.86 -16.87
CA GLY A 598 -13.51 4.55 -18.03
C GLY A 598 -15.03 4.51 -18.09
N VAL A 599 -15.66 3.35 -17.85
CA VAL A 599 -17.12 3.20 -17.85
C VAL A 599 -17.75 4.03 -16.74
N CYS A 600 -17.17 4.06 -15.54
CA CYS A 600 -17.74 4.77 -14.39
C CYS A 600 -17.36 6.25 -14.33
N LYS A 601 -16.61 6.77 -15.33
CA LYS A 601 -16.06 8.14 -15.33
C LYS A 601 -15.24 8.45 -14.07
N ILE A 602 -14.53 7.45 -13.56
CA ILE A 602 -13.63 7.62 -12.43
C ILE A 602 -12.29 8.12 -13.00
N PRO A 603 -11.77 9.28 -12.54
CA PRO A 603 -10.45 9.73 -12.95
C PRO A 603 -9.38 8.71 -12.55
N ILE A 604 -8.46 8.43 -13.45
CA ILE A 604 -7.30 7.59 -13.12
C ILE A 604 -6.42 8.36 -12.15
N ASN A 605 -6.26 7.83 -10.94
CA ASN A 605 -5.50 8.39 -9.81
C ASN A 605 -4.52 7.35 -9.21
N ASP A 606 -3.89 7.65 -8.08
CA ASP A 606 -3.09 6.71 -7.27
C ASP A 606 -3.83 5.41 -6.89
N ALA A 607 -5.15 5.48 -6.67
CA ALA A 607 -5.97 4.30 -6.39
C ALA A 607 -5.97 3.32 -7.58
N PHE A 608 -5.98 3.80 -8.83
CA PHE A 608 -5.86 2.92 -10.02
C PHE A 608 -4.61 2.04 -9.94
N VAL A 609 -3.48 2.65 -9.61
CA VAL A 609 -2.18 1.97 -9.57
C VAL A 609 -2.14 0.95 -8.43
N SER A 610 -2.65 1.34 -7.26
CA SER A 610 -2.81 0.47 -6.09
C SER A 610 -3.68 -0.75 -6.41
N VAL A 611 -4.83 -0.53 -7.06
CA VAL A 611 -5.74 -1.60 -7.48
C VAL A 611 -5.08 -2.51 -8.51
N VAL A 612 -4.45 -1.96 -9.55
CA VAL A 612 -3.80 -2.75 -10.61
C VAL A 612 -2.71 -3.64 -10.04
N LEU A 613 -1.80 -3.10 -9.23
CA LEU A 613 -0.74 -3.88 -8.61
C LEU A 613 -1.30 -4.94 -7.66
N THR A 614 -2.31 -4.61 -6.88
CA THR A 614 -2.99 -5.58 -6.00
C THR A 614 -3.64 -6.72 -6.78
N ILE A 615 -4.33 -6.42 -7.90
CA ILE A 615 -4.91 -7.44 -8.79
C ILE A 615 -3.83 -8.32 -9.40
N ILE A 616 -2.70 -7.74 -9.79
CA ILE A 616 -1.55 -8.49 -10.30
C ILE A 616 -1.09 -9.53 -9.26
N GLY A 617 -0.93 -9.13 -8.00
CA GLY A 617 -0.54 -10.03 -6.91
C GLY A 617 -1.62 -11.06 -6.52
N TYR A 618 -2.89 -10.65 -6.55
CA TYR A 618 -4.02 -11.50 -6.19
C TYR A 618 -4.34 -12.55 -7.28
N SER A 619 -4.53 -12.13 -8.54
CA SER A 619 -4.92 -13.00 -9.65
C SER A 619 -3.87 -14.07 -9.95
N ILE A 620 -2.58 -13.73 -9.75
CA ILE A 620 -1.50 -14.68 -10.00
C ILE A 620 -1.46 -15.82 -8.98
N ASN A 621 -1.88 -15.59 -7.74
CA ASN A 621 -1.90 -16.62 -6.69
C ASN A 621 -2.75 -17.83 -7.14
N ASP A 622 -3.96 -17.57 -7.65
CA ASP A 622 -4.87 -18.60 -8.12
C ASP A 622 -4.35 -19.31 -9.40
N THR A 623 -3.67 -18.56 -10.28
CA THR A 623 -2.99 -19.13 -11.45
C THR A 623 -1.82 -20.05 -11.08
N ILE A 624 -0.99 -19.68 -10.09
CA ILE A 624 0.11 -20.51 -9.56
C ILE A 624 -0.42 -21.85 -9.07
N VAL A 625 -1.57 -21.85 -8.41
CA VAL A 625 -2.22 -23.05 -7.87
C VAL A 625 -2.70 -23.98 -8.97
N LEU A 626 -3.36 -23.41 -9.98
CA LEU A 626 -3.78 -24.17 -11.14
C LEU A 626 -2.56 -24.81 -11.82
N TYR A 627 -1.48 -24.04 -12.02
CA TYR A 627 -0.25 -24.53 -12.65
C TYR A 627 0.44 -25.60 -11.80
N ASP A 628 0.48 -25.46 -10.49
CA ASP A 628 1.01 -26.50 -9.61
C ASP A 628 0.20 -27.79 -9.73
N ARG A 629 -1.13 -27.70 -9.84
CA ARG A 629 -1.96 -28.89 -10.06
C ARG A 629 -1.73 -29.55 -11.42
N ILE A 630 -1.62 -28.76 -12.48
CA ILE A 630 -1.27 -29.27 -13.82
C ILE A 630 0.10 -29.96 -13.78
N ARG A 631 1.09 -29.36 -13.11
CA ARG A 631 2.42 -29.92 -12.91
C ARG A 631 2.39 -31.25 -12.17
N GLU A 632 1.66 -31.34 -11.05
CA GLU A 632 1.49 -32.57 -10.26
C GLU A 632 0.96 -33.73 -11.13
N HIS A 633 -0.04 -33.47 -11.98
CA HIS A 633 -0.61 -34.49 -12.87
C HIS A 633 0.34 -34.89 -14.01
N MET A 634 1.06 -33.93 -14.57
CA MET A 634 2.06 -34.22 -15.61
C MET A 634 3.21 -35.09 -15.10
N GLN A 635 3.65 -34.89 -13.84
CA GLN A 635 4.72 -35.69 -13.24
C GLN A 635 4.30 -37.13 -12.93
N LYS A 636 3.00 -37.38 -12.72
CA LYS A 636 2.46 -38.73 -12.44
C LYS A 636 2.29 -39.60 -13.69
N HIS A 637 2.85 -39.19 -14.84
CA HIS A 637 2.80 -39.92 -16.11
C HIS A 637 1.38 -40.37 -16.51
N SER A 638 0.41 -39.45 -16.44
CA SER A 638 -0.95 -39.71 -16.93
C SER A 638 -0.92 -40.04 -18.43
N LYS A 639 -1.59 -41.13 -18.84
CA LYS A 639 -1.77 -41.50 -20.25
C LYS A 639 -2.79 -40.59 -20.97
N GLU A 640 -3.40 -39.65 -20.26
CA GLU A 640 -4.43 -38.77 -20.80
C GLU A 640 -3.83 -37.60 -21.61
N GLY A 641 -4.59 -37.11 -22.59
CA GLY A 641 -4.20 -35.96 -23.41
C GLY A 641 -4.13 -34.65 -22.61
N LEU A 642 -3.48 -33.63 -23.17
CA LEU A 642 -3.27 -32.34 -22.49
C LEU A 642 -4.58 -31.65 -22.07
N VAL A 643 -5.61 -31.70 -22.92
CA VAL A 643 -6.92 -31.07 -22.66
C VAL A 643 -7.66 -31.73 -21.47
N PRO A 644 -7.88 -33.06 -21.45
CA PRO A 644 -8.43 -33.75 -20.27
C PRO A 644 -7.66 -33.50 -18.98
N LEU A 645 -6.32 -33.51 -19.03
CA LEU A 645 -5.47 -33.25 -17.86
C LEU A 645 -5.71 -31.86 -17.27
N VAL A 646 -5.79 -30.83 -18.11
CA VAL A 646 -6.02 -29.45 -17.65
C VAL A 646 -7.46 -29.28 -17.16
N ASN A 647 -8.47 -29.82 -17.85
CA ASN A 647 -9.86 -29.79 -17.38
C ASN A 647 -10.02 -30.45 -16.00
N ARG A 648 -9.35 -31.58 -15.77
CA ARG A 648 -9.31 -32.25 -14.47
C ARG A 648 -8.64 -31.36 -13.42
N SER A 649 -7.50 -30.76 -13.75
CA SER A 649 -6.76 -29.86 -12.85
C SER A 649 -7.61 -28.65 -12.43
N ILE A 650 -8.34 -28.03 -13.38
CA ILE A 650 -9.28 -26.94 -13.12
C ILE A 650 -10.41 -27.44 -12.20
N THR A 651 -11.02 -28.58 -12.52
CA THR A 651 -12.15 -29.11 -11.73
C THR A 651 -11.77 -29.39 -10.27
N GLU A 652 -10.57 -29.94 -10.05
CA GLU A 652 -10.07 -30.27 -8.72
C GLU A 652 -9.69 -29.04 -7.89
N THR A 653 -9.27 -27.95 -8.54
CA THR A 653 -8.92 -26.67 -7.88
C THR A 653 -10.10 -25.70 -7.76
N LEU A 654 -11.17 -25.89 -8.54
CA LEU A 654 -12.31 -24.98 -8.63
C LEU A 654 -12.96 -24.65 -7.28
N ALA A 655 -13.16 -25.64 -6.40
CA ALA A 655 -13.78 -25.40 -5.09
C ALA A 655 -12.94 -24.45 -4.24
N ARG A 656 -11.62 -24.64 -4.24
CA ARG A 656 -10.66 -23.77 -3.56
C ARG A 656 -10.71 -22.37 -4.14
N SER A 657 -10.54 -22.22 -5.45
CA SER A 657 -10.57 -20.90 -6.13
C SER A 657 -11.86 -20.14 -5.85
N ILE A 658 -13.02 -20.82 -5.87
CA ILE A 658 -14.31 -20.20 -5.52
C ILE A 658 -14.30 -19.72 -4.07
N ASN A 659 -13.87 -20.57 -3.13
CA ASN A 659 -13.92 -20.24 -1.70
C ASN A 659 -12.94 -19.11 -1.34
N THR A 660 -11.75 -19.10 -1.93
CA THR A 660 -10.79 -18.00 -1.81
C THR A 660 -11.37 -16.72 -2.39
N ALA A 661 -11.88 -16.76 -3.63
CA ALA A 661 -12.46 -15.59 -4.28
C ALA A 661 -13.67 -15.03 -3.54
N LEU A 662 -14.57 -15.88 -3.04
CA LEU A 662 -15.72 -15.42 -2.26
C LEU A 662 -15.28 -14.69 -0.98
N SER A 663 -14.28 -15.21 -0.26
CA SER A 663 -13.82 -14.57 0.98
C SER A 663 -13.26 -13.16 0.77
N THR A 664 -12.50 -12.93 -0.31
CA THR A 664 -11.93 -11.62 -0.66
C THR A 664 -12.96 -10.69 -1.32
N ILE A 665 -13.78 -11.22 -2.22
CA ILE A 665 -14.88 -10.48 -2.86
C ILE A 665 -15.87 -9.98 -1.82
N PHE A 666 -16.22 -10.78 -0.81
CA PHE A 666 -17.12 -10.32 0.25
C PHE A 666 -16.51 -9.20 1.07
N CYS A 667 -15.23 -9.26 1.42
CA CYS A 667 -14.56 -8.15 2.10
C CYS A 667 -14.68 -6.85 1.29
N VAL A 668 -14.33 -6.87 0.01
CA VAL A 668 -14.36 -5.65 -0.82
C VAL A 668 -15.78 -5.21 -1.18
N ALA A 669 -16.73 -6.14 -1.31
CA ALA A 669 -18.13 -5.80 -1.46
C ALA A 669 -18.69 -5.09 -0.22
N VAL A 670 -18.30 -5.51 1.00
CA VAL A 670 -18.66 -4.81 2.24
C VAL A 670 -18.02 -3.42 2.28
N ILE A 671 -16.73 -3.31 1.95
CA ILE A 671 -16.05 -2.00 1.86
C ILE A 671 -16.79 -1.08 0.87
N LEU A 672 -17.12 -1.58 -0.32
CA LEU A 672 -17.84 -0.81 -1.33
C LEU A 672 -19.25 -0.42 -0.86
N ALA A 673 -19.97 -1.33 -0.21
CA ALA A 673 -21.31 -1.04 0.32
C ALA A 673 -21.27 0.08 1.36
N PHE A 674 -20.29 0.07 2.27
CA PHE A 674 -20.09 1.16 3.21
C PHE A 674 -19.59 2.44 2.52
N GLY A 675 -18.68 2.33 1.55
CA GLY A 675 -18.24 3.48 0.74
C GLY A 675 -19.43 4.18 0.08
N LEU A 676 -20.34 3.43 -0.54
CA LEU A 676 -21.56 3.96 -1.15
C LEU A 676 -22.57 4.47 -0.11
N ALA A 677 -22.78 3.75 0.99
CA ALA A 677 -23.77 4.15 2.00
C ALA A 677 -23.38 5.42 2.77
N TYR A 678 -22.08 5.67 2.94
CA TYR A 678 -21.54 6.82 3.67
C TYR A 678 -20.91 7.87 2.74
N ASN A 679 -21.04 7.72 1.41
CA ASN A 679 -20.47 8.60 0.38
C ASN A 679 -18.98 8.90 0.55
N ILE A 680 -18.17 7.85 0.78
CA ILE A 680 -16.72 7.96 0.94
C ILE A 680 -16.06 7.73 -0.43
N ASP A 681 -15.89 8.80 -1.20
CA ASP A 681 -15.42 8.73 -2.60
C ASP A 681 -14.07 8.02 -2.76
N SER A 682 -13.10 8.30 -1.88
CA SER A 682 -11.78 7.65 -1.90
C SER A 682 -11.88 6.13 -1.78
N ILE A 683 -12.87 5.63 -1.04
CA ILE A 683 -13.14 4.20 -0.88
C ILE A 683 -13.92 3.65 -2.07
N ILE A 684 -14.89 4.38 -2.63
CA ILE A 684 -15.66 3.92 -3.80
C ILE A 684 -14.73 3.76 -5.01
N VAL A 685 -13.91 4.79 -5.28
CA VAL A 685 -12.94 4.84 -6.38
C VAL A 685 -11.90 3.71 -6.28
N PHE A 686 -11.57 3.28 -5.06
CA PHE A 686 -10.72 2.13 -4.81
C PHE A 686 -11.47 0.78 -4.91
N ALA A 687 -12.56 0.61 -4.17
CA ALA A 687 -13.21 -0.68 -3.93
C ALA A 687 -14.00 -1.20 -5.14
N LEU A 688 -14.61 -0.32 -5.94
CA LEU A 688 -15.40 -0.73 -7.11
C LEU A 688 -14.51 -1.37 -8.20
N PRO A 689 -13.43 -0.72 -8.66
CA PRO A 689 -12.50 -1.36 -9.60
C PRO A 689 -11.79 -2.57 -9.01
N MET A 690 -11.48 -2.55 -7.71
CA MET A 690 -10.88 -3.68 -7.00
C MET A 690 -11.79 -4.91 -7.01
N LEU A 691 -13.08 -4.73 -6.75
CA LEU A 691 -14.10 -5.78 -6.80
C LEU A 691 -14.20 -6.41 -8.19
N ALA A 692 -14.30 -5.57 -9.22
CA ALA A 692 -14.38 -6.04 -10.61
C ALA A 692 -13.10 -6.78 -11.04
N GLY A 693 -11.93 -6.26 -10.66
CA GLY A 693 -10.65 -6.90 -10.91
C GLY A 693 -10.53 -8.27 -10.24
N MET A 694 -11.02 -8.43 -9.01
CA MET A 694 -10.97 -9.73 -8.32
C MET A 694 -11.93 -10.76 -8.93
N ILE A 695 -13.13 -10.32 -9.35
CA ILE A 695 -14.06 -11.15 -10.12
C ILE A 695 -13.42 -11.58 -11.44
N SER A 696 -12.76 -10.64 -12.14
CA SER A 696 -12.01 -10.92 -13.36
C SER A 696 -10.88 -11.90 -13.12
N GLY A 697 -10.08 -11.74 -12.06
CA GLY A 697 -8.95 -12.63 -11.75
C GLY A 697 -9.36 -14.07 -11.46
N PHE A 698 -10.48 -14.26 -10.75
CA PHE A 698 -11.08 -15.57 -10.57
C PHE A 698 -11.50 -16.18 -11.92
N TYR A 699 -12.20 -15.40 -12.75
CA TYR A 699 -12.63 -15.84 -14.08
C TYR A 699 -11.43 -16.15 -15.00
N SER A 700 -10.42 -15.29 -15.04
CA SER A 700 -9.27 -15.38 -15.94
C SER A 700 -8.40 -16.59 -15.59
N THR A 701 -8.21 -16.90 -14.30
CA THR A 701 -7.49 -18.10 -13.87
C THR A 701 -8.15 -19.37 -14.41
N ILE A 702 -9.48 -19.50 -14.24
CA ILE A 702 -10.22 -20.71 -14.59
C ILE A 702 -10.39 -20.83 -16.12
N CYS A 703 -10.76 -19.73 -16.77
CA CYS A 703 -11.24 -19.74 -18.14
C CYS A 703 -10.16 -19.33 -19.17
N ILE A 704 -9.19 -18.50 -18.78
CA ILE A 704 -8.19 -17.94 -19.71
C ILE A 704 -6.82 -18.59 -19.53
N ALA A 705 -6.24 -18.57 -18.33
CA ALA A 705 -4.84 -18.95 -18.10
C ALA A 705 -4.51 -20.38 -18.57
N GLY A 706 -5.36 -21.36 -18.21
CA GLY A 706 -5.23 -22.73 -18.68
C GLY A 706 -5.48 -22.90 -20.19
N ALA A 707 -6.48 -22.20 -20.73
CA ALA A 707 -6.86 -22.30 -22.13
C ALA A 707 -5.79 -21.70 -23.07
N VAL A 708 -5.21 -20.55 -22.70
CA VAL A 708 -4.12 -19.91 -23.43
C VAL A 708 -2.88 -20.81 -23.43
N TRP A 709 -2.51 -21.35 -22.27
CA TRP A 709 -1.35 -22.23 -22.14
C TRP A 709 -1.48 -23.51 -22.98
N VAL A 710 -2.63 -24.18 -22.94
CA VAL A 710 -2.88 -25.38 -23.77
C VAL A 710 -2.83 -25.04 -25.26
N THR A 711 -3.45 -23.92 -25.67
CA THR A 711 -3.45 -23.50 -27.08
C THR A 711 -2.03 -23.21 -27.57
N TRP A 712 -1.18 -22.61 -26.74
CA TRP A 712 0.24 -22.41 -27.03
C TRP A 712 0.97 -23.75 -27.25
N LYS A 713 0.76 -24.72 -26.35
CA LYS A 713 1.41 -26.04 -26.42
C LYS A 713 0.99 -26.83 -27.66
N GLU A 714 -0.31 -26.84 -27.97
CA GLU A 714 -0.83 -27.49 -29.17
C GLU A 714 -0.23 -26.89 -30.45
N ARG A 715 -0.11 -25.55 -30.54
CA ARG A 715 0.55 -24.88 -31.67
C ARG A 715 2.02 -25.29 -31.80
N LYS A 716 2.78 -25.26 -30.70
CA LYS A 716 4.21 -25.64 -30.72
C LYS A 716 4.42 -27.09 -31.14
N SER A 717 3.54 -28.01 -30.70
CA SER A 717 3.57 -29.42 -31.10
C SER A 717 3.31 -29.59 -32.59
N LYS A 718 2.30 -28.91 -33.15
CA LYS A 718 2.01 -28.91 -34.59
C LYS A 718 3.16 -28.35 -35.42
N THR A 719 3.78 -27.25 -34.99
CA THR A 719 4.94 -26.67 -35.69
C THR A 719 6.14 -27.63 -35.70
N LYS A 720 6.39 -28.34 -34.58
CA LYS A 720 7.44 -29.37 -34.54
C LYS A 720 7.15 -30.55 -35.45
N SER A 721 5.92 -31.05 -35.50
CA SER A 721 5.57 -32.17 -36.40
C SER A 721 5.66 -31.78 -37.88
N ILE A 722 5.34 -30.53 -38.22
CA ILE A 722 5.50 -30.01 -39.59
C ILE A 722 6.97 -29.87 -39.96
N LYS A 723 7.83 -29.43 -39.02
CA LYS A 723 9.29 -29.34 -39.21
C LYS A 723 10.01 -30.70 -39.25
N GLN A 724 9.42 -31.77 -38.74
CA GLN A 724 9.95 -33.14 -38.86
C GLN A 724 9.45 -33.88 -40.11
N LYS A 725 8.37 -33.38 -40.73
CA LYS A 725 7.80 -33.90 -41.98
C LYS A 725 8.33 -33.19 -43.23
N ARG A 726 8.98 -32.04 -43.06
CA ARG A 726 9.82 -31.36 -44.05
C ARG A 726 11.25 -31.74 -43.77
#